data_AF-A0AAW2WPL6-F1
#
_entry.id   AF-A0AAW2WPL6-F1
#
_cell.length_a   1.000
_cell.length_b   1.000
_cell.length_c   1.000
_cell.angle_alpha   90.00
_cell.angle_beta   90.00
_cell.angle_gamma   90.00
#
_symmetry.space_group_name_H-M   'P 1'
#
loop_
_entity.id
_entity.type
_entity.pdbx_description
1 polymer ?
#
loop_
_entity_poly.entity_id
_entity_poly.type
_entity_poly.pdbx_seq_one_letter_code
_entity_poly.pdbx_strand_id
1 'polypeptide(L)'
;MVMGGISTLEGFIGTYALSETDVISHNVLPHEIRLVHLFGSMEVVGISLSALEVVGEPVERLFLWGHSACNLNQKKIIIFGGFGGIGRHARRNDLLLLDTESGVMEAIAATGAPSPRLGHTLSVIGDFIYVIGGRADPMNILNEVWVFNNAKKEWKLLRCSGTLFPPRHRHTAAVVGSKIYVFGGIDNNEVLSSLYIFDTDSSEWSEIEIQGDRPGPRHSHSMDASGSKLYIFGGYNGEKALGDLYSFDIKTGLWRKLKTNGQPPNARFSHLMFIYSNHLGILGGCPVSDHQKLSLFDLQSESWKNIVVKSIEEGLFVRSTANVVGDDLIIIGGGASCYAFGTKFSEPMKINLLQLMSLCDNTVPTAIGEKHVDYQTEQKSNTLQYPQNINEQKVIAHNDLYSEFEEPMIASGGLDVGQPCVLRLEKQYAKLGKDILKKFGWLDLDRKVYSQADGMHICLPITEKFCTIFEDKQDLGDKFEPLTDFQSLKPSTWQIWLEDISSLAAMNLLITCRANKIVDKAMKVKKTPISPFKVMKEAVATLLNHHGLPSELLEQLPSRWERLGDIIVLPVFSFKDQVWDSIGKELWPLVAEALGTHRLARQGRIAQTGTRDSKLEILVGDNGWVDHRENGIVYSFDATKCMFSWGNLSEKLRMAHLDCKDQVIVDLFAGIGYFVLPFLVRANAKMVYACEWNPHAIKALCRNLEANSVADRCVVLEGDNRVTAPKGVADRVCLGLLPSSECSWVAAVRALRDEGGMLHIHGNAKDTEEGLWTKHVVQSISDIAKSEGRSWEVSVDHVERVKWYAPHVRHLVVDVRCKQTD
;
A
#
# COMPACT_ATOMS: atom_id res chain seq x y z
N MET A 1 22.22 -29.32 4.80
CA MET A 1 21.36 -29.67 3.64
C MET A 1 20.13 -28.76 3.73
N VAL A 2 19.72 -27.96 2.72
CA VAL A 2 19.43 -28.27 1.30
C VAL A 2 18.23 -29.21 1.21
N MET A 3 17.07 -28.90 0.61
CA MET A 3 16.46 -27.69 -0.02
C MET A 3 14.92 -27.82 0.15
N GLY A 4 13.96 -26.92 -0.19
CA GLY A 4 13.76 -25.89 -1.23
C GLY A 4 12.42 -26.21 -1.96
N GLY A 5 11.65 -25.32 -2.61
CA GLY A 5 11.65 -23.86 -2.81
C GLY A 5 10.19 -23.34 -2.86
N ILE A 6 9.81 -22.13 -3.33
CA ILE A 6 9.88 -21.56 -4.71
C ILE A 6 9.12 -20.20 -4.67
N SER A 7 9.38 -19.14 -5.45
CA SER A 7 10.64 -18.60 -6.03
C SER A 7 10.46 -17.13 -6.49
N THR A 8 11.04 -16.19 -5.73
CA THR A 8 11.79 -14.97 -6.18
C THR A 8 11.26 -13.94 -7.20
N LEU A 9 11.51 -12.67 -6.86
CA LEU A 9 12.10 -11.68 -7.79
C LEU A 9 13.19 -10.94 -6.97
N GLU A 10 14.48 -11.23 -7.22
CA GLU A 10 15.56 -11.06 -6.23
C GLU A 10 16.92 -10.57 -6.77
N GLY A 11 17.74 -10.04 -5.83
CA GLY A 11 19.20 -9.81 -5.93
C GLY A 11 19.58 -8.43 -6.48
N PHE A 12 20.60 -7.71 -5.99
CA PHE A 12 21.58 -7.86 -4.88
C PHE A 12 21.90 -6.42 -4.38
N ILE A 13 22.60 -6.07 -3.28
CA ILE A 13 23.31 -6.69 -2.13
C ILE A 13 22.54 -6.21 -0.85
N GLY A 14 22.67 -6.65 0.42
CA GLY A 14 23.46 -7.64 1.18
C GLY A 14 23.71 -7.10 2.62
N THR A 15 24.40 -7.82 3.52
CA THR A 15 24.53 -7.44 4.95
C THR A 15 25.91 -7.68 5.57
N TYR A 16 26.39 -6.72 6.38
CA TYR A 16 27.40 -6.94 7.42
C TYR A 16 26.81 -6.63 8.80
N ALA A 17 27.29 -7.35 9.82
CA ALA A 17 27.07 -7.04 11.23
C ALA A 17 28.42 -7.11 11.96
N LEU A 18 28.70 -6.13 12.81
CA LEU A 18 29.80 -6.14 13.76
C LEU A 18 29.31 -5.61 15.11
N SER A 19 29.94 -6.09 16.17
CA SER A 19 29.67 -5.72 17.56
C SER A 19 30.33 -4.40 17.95
N GLU A 20 29.92 -3.89 19.11
CA GLU A 20 30.50 -2.72 19.78
C GLU A 20 32.02 -2.87 20.04
N THR A 21 32.79 -1.79 19.87
CA THR A 21 33.85 -1.28 20.79
C THR A 21 34.39 0.07 20.31
N ASP A 22 34.23 1.09 21.14
CA ASP A 22 35.22 2.11 21.55
C ASP A 22 36.04 3.00 20.57
N VAL A 23 35.69 4.30 20.56
CA VAL A 23 36.52 5.45 21.06
C VAL A 23 37.71 6.04 20.24
N ILE A 24 37.63 7.38 20.02
CA ILE A 24 38.69 8.42 19.81
C ILE A 24 39.19 8.82 18.38
N SER A 25 39.60 10.10 18.31
CA SER A 25 39.92 11.07 17.23
C SER A 25 40.88 10.66 16.08
N HIS A 26 41.01 11.36 14.92
CA HIS A 26 41.24 12.82 14.69
C HIS A 26 40.90 13.35 13.27
N ASN A 27 40.89 14.69 13.12
CA ASN A 27 40.79 15.45 11.86
C ASN A 27 42.01 15.29 10.94
N VAL A 28 41.81 15.18 9.61
CA VAL A 28 42.63 15.83 8.55
C VAL A 28 41.77 16.10 7.29
N LEU A 29 41.81 17.35 6.80
CA LEU A 29 41.59 17.79 5.40
C LEU A 29 42.97 18.25 4.86
N PRO A 30 43.25 18.42 3.53
CA PRO A 30 42.29 18.72 2.44
C PRO A 30 42.61 18.10 1.04
N HIS A 31 41.74 18.31 0.04
CA HIS A 31 42.03 19.13 -1.17
C HIS A 31 40.92 19.07 -2.24
N GLU A 32 40.62 20.21 -2.88
CA GLU A 32 39.79 20.30 -4.09
C GLU A 32 40.59 19.96 -5.37
N ILE A 33 39.94 19.32 -6.35
CA ILE A 33 40.29 19.45 -7.77
C ILE A 33 39.01 19.77 -8.54
N ARG A 34 38.96 20.93 -9.20
CA ARG A 34 37.87 21.31 -10.11
C ARG A 34 38.15 20.81 -11.52
N LEU A 35 37.19 20.15 -12.14
CA LEU A 35 37.14 19.94 -13.59
C LEU A 35 35.72 20.25 -14.09
N VAL A 36 35.61 21.23 -14.98
CA VAL A 36 34.33 21.71 -15.54
C VAL A 36 34.18 21.13 -16.94
N HIS A 37 33.06 20.46 -17.20
CA HIS A 37 32.60 20.16 -18.55
C HIS A 37 31.16 20.62 -18.73
N LEU A 38 30.91 21.39 -19.78
CA LEU A 38 29.58 21.92 -20.11
C LEU A 38 28.77 20.87 -20.89
N PHE A 39 27.56 20.54 -20.42
CA PHE A 39 26.38 20.34 -21.27
C PHE A 39 25.08 20.21 -20.44
N GLY A 40 24.13 21.12 -20.65
CA GLY A 40 22.73 20.72 -20.87
C GLY A 40 21.71 20.73 -19.71
N SER A 41 22.09 20.69 -18.43
CA SER A 41 21.08 20.80 -17.33
C SER A 41 21.64 21.43 -16.05
N MET A 42 20.99 22.48 -15.56
CA MET A 42 21.34 23.12 -14.29
C MET A 42 20.81 22.30 -13.10
N GLU A 43 21.65 21.42 -12.56
CA GLU A 43 21.42 20.87 -11.22
C GLU A 43 21.65 21.99 -10.18
N VAL A 44 20.54 22.59 -9.72
CA VAL A 44 20.58 23.62 -8.67
C VAL A 44 21.08 22.99 -7.37
N VAL A 45 21.99 23.69 -6.68
CA VAL A 45 22.69 23.23 -5.47
C VAL A 45 21.69 22.69 -4.44
N GLY A 46 21.71 21.37 -4.23
CA GLY A 46 20.72 20.72 -3.40
C GLY A 46 20.85 21.06 -1.92
N ILE A 47 19.71 21.36 -1.30
CA ILE A 47 19.58 21.88 0.08
C ILE A 47 19.52 20.72 1.08
N SER A 48 19.99 20.96 2.31
CA SER A 48 19.78 20.06 3.45
C SER A 48 18.54 20.46 4.22
N LEU A 49 17.69 19.50 4.59
CA LEU A 49 16.89 19.65 5.80
C LEU A 49 17.81 19.60 7.03
N SER A 50 17.37 20.21 8.12
CA SER A 50 17.80 19.87 9.47
C SER A 50 16.66 19.19 10.22
N ALA A 51 16.97 18.18 11.03
CA ALA A 51 16.04 17.72 12.04
C ALA A 51 15.70 18.87 13.00
N LEU A 52 14.46 18.96 13.43
CA LEU A 52 14.07 19.90 14.48
C LEU A 52 14.31 19.22 15.82
N GLU A 53 15.19 19.78 16.64
CA GLU A 53 15.38 19.34 18.03
C GLU A 53 14.10 19.62 18.83
N VAL A 54 13.55 18.60 19.49
CA VAL A 54 12.30 18.68 20.26
C VAL A 54 12.58 18.30 21.71
N VAL A 55 12.19 19.17 22.63
CA VAL A 55 12.42 19.04 24.08
C VAL A 55 11.13 19.23 24.87
N GLY A 56 11.06 18.69 26.09
CA GLY A 56 9.84 18.67 26.90
C GLY A 56 9.08 17.35 26.72
N GLU A 57 7.94 17.38 26.04
CA GLU A 57 7.21 16.17 25.65
C GLU A 57 8.02 15.29 24.65
N PRO A 58 7.91 13.94 24.69
CA PRO A 58 8.72 13.07 23.83
C PRO A 58 8.39 13.23 22.33
N VAL A 59 9.43 13.26 21.49
CA VAL A 59 9.32 13.53 20.05
C VAL A 59 8.41 12.54 19.31
N GLU A 60 8.25 11.32 19.81
CA GLU A 60 7.37 10.30 19.25
C GLU A 60 5.89 10.68 19.33
N ARG A 61 5.51 11.71 20.09
CA ARG A 61 4.16 12.30 20.01
C ARG A 61 3.90 12.98 18.66
N LEU A 62 4.93 13.37 17.93
CA LEU A 62 4.86 13.94 16.58
C LEU A 62 4.92 12.88 15.47
N PHE A 63 5.19 11.62 15.81
CA PHE A 63 5.16 10.49 14.88
C PHE A 63 3.70 10.09 14.59
N LEU A 64 3.01 10.95 13.84
CA LEU A 64 1.59 10.90 13.51
C LEU A 64 1.40 11.01 12.00
N TRP A 65 0.39 10.36 11.43
CA TRP A 65 -0.14 10.74 10.11
C TRP A 65 -1.60 11.17 10.17
N GLY A 66 -1.98 12.09 9.29
CA GLY A 66 -3.35 12.60 9.22
C GLY A 66 -3.82 13.27 10.52
N HIS A 67 -2.88 13.73 11.35
CA HIS A 67 -3.07 14.87 12.23
C HIS A 67 -3.28 16.13 11.38
N SER A 68 -3.69 17.22 12.02
CA SER A 68 -3.53 18.55 11.46
C SER A 68 -2.60 19.37 12.34
N ALA A 69 -1.90 20.31 11.74
CA ALA A 69 -1.10 21.32 12.42
C ALA A 69 -1.34 22.67 11.74
N CYS A 70 -1.23 23.76 12.50
CA CYS A 70 -1.34 25.11 11.98
C CYS A 70 -0.55 26.08 12.88
N ASN A 71 -0.14 27.23 12.35
CA ASN A 71 0.46 28.29 13.13
C ASN A 71 -0.56 28.86 14.13
N LEU A 72 -0.22 28.88 15.41
CA LEU A 72 -0.96 29.64 16.43
C LEU A 72 -0.49 31.10 16.47
N ASN A 73 0.79 31.34 16.19
CA ASN A 73 1.41 32.67 16.04
C ASN A 73 2.76 32.55 15.31
N GLN A 74 3.56 33.62 15.27
CA GLN A 74 4.86 33.69 14.60
C GLN A 74 5.98 32.81 15.20
N LYS A 75 5.72 32.07 16.30
CA LYS A 75 6.71 31.21 16.97
C LYS A 75 6.18 29.83 17.38
N LYS A 76 4.86 29.61 17.38
CA LYS A 76 4.24 28.39 17.88
C LYS A 76 3.29 27.75 16.89
N ILE A 77 3.43 26.45 16.70
CA ILE A 77 2.54 25.59 15.92
C ILE A 77 1.67 24.79 16.89
N ILE A 78 0.37 24.72 16.63
CA ILE A 78 -0.57 23.88 17.36
C ILE A 78 -0.93 22.66 16.52
N ILE A 79 -0.93 21.48 17.14
CA ILE A 79 -1.04 20.18 16.48
C ILE A 79 -2.17 19.39 17.15
N PHE A 80 -3.04 18.76 16.37
CA PHE A 80 -4.16 17.98 16.90
C PHE A 80 -4.30 16.59 16.26
N GLY A 81 -4.54 15.60 17.12
CA GLY A 81 -5.06 14.29 16.76
C GLY A 81 -4.19 13.46 15.81
N GLY A 82 -4.79 12.86 14.79
CA GLY A 82 -4.10 11.97 13.85
C GLY A 82 -4.01 10.52 14.33
N PHE A 83 -3.06 9.75 13.78
CA PHE A 83 -2.85 8.34 14.09
C PHE A 83 -1.35 8.02 14.17
N GLY A 84 -0.92 7.38 15.26
CA GLY A 84 0.50 7.24 15.61
C GLY A 84 0.73 7.54 17.10
N GLY A 85 1.79 8.25 17.43
CA GLY A 85 2.14 8.67 18.79
C GLY A 85 2.84 7.57 19.61
N ILE A 86 3.38 7.94 20.79
CA ILE A 86 4.03 7.05 21.77
C ILE A 86 3.25 5.74 21.96
N GLY A 87 3.98 4.63 21.98
CA GLY A 87 3.43 3.29 22.15
C GLY A 87 2.84 2.77 20.84
N ARG A 88 1.69 2.08 20.91
CA ARG A 88 1.03 1.56 19.70
C ARG A 88 0.16 2.63 19.05
N HIS A 89 0.12 2.62 17.72
CA HIS A 89 -0.48 3.66 16.90
C HIS A 89 -2.01 3.71 16.99
N ALA A 90 -2.54 4.28 18.07
CA ALA A 90 -3.95 4.64 18.17
C ALA A 90 -4.23 5.91 17.34
N ARG A 91 -5.52 6.22 17.13
CA ARG A 91 -5.92 7.60 16.88
C ARG A 91 -5.70 8.42 18.15
N ARG A 92 -5.39 9.70 18.01
CA ARG A 92 -5.21 10.64 19.12
C ARG A 92 -6.26 11.76 19.07
N ASN A 93 -6.47 12.38 20.22
CA ASN A 93 -7.09 13.70 20.41
C ASN A 93 -6.21 14.60 21.29
N ASP A 94 -4.90 14.30 21.34
CA ASP A 94 -3.91 15.16 21.97
C ASP A 94 -3.91 16.52 21.25
N LEU A 95 -3.79 17.59 22.04
CA LEU A 95 -3.56 18.94 21.57
C LEU A 95 -2.16 19.36 22.02
N LEU A 96 -1.21 19.40 21.09
CA LEU A 96 0.19 19.70 21.36
C LEU A 96 0.53 21.11 20.88
N LEU A 97 1.41 21.79 21.60
CA LEU A 97 1.94 23.10 21.27
C LEU A 97 3.46 22.98 21.12
N LEU A 98 3.97 23.30 19.93
CA LEU A 98 5.39 23.27 19.61
C LEU A 98 5.91 24.68 19.38
N ASP A 99 6.88 25.10 20.19
CA ASP A 99 7.63 26.35 19.99
C ASP A 99 8.81 26.10 19.04
N THR A 100 8.86 26.83 17.92
CA THR A 100 9.77 26.55 16.80
C THR A 100 11.12 27.27 16.89
N GLU A 101 11.30 28.14 17.90
CA GLU A 101 12.59 28.76 18.22
C GLU A 101 13.34 27.95 19.29
N SER A 102 12.62 27.47 20.30
CA SER A 102 13.20 26.75 21.45
C SER A 102 13.10 25.23 21.38
N GLY A 103 12.34 24.68 20.42
CA GLY A 103 12.08 23.24 20.31
C GLY A 103 11.12 22.69 21.38
N VAL A 104 10.62 23.54 22.29
CA VAL A 104 9.80 23.10 23.43
C VAL A 104 8.43 22.64 22.95
N MET A 105 8.10 21.38 23.21
CA MET A 105 6.78 20.78 22.99
C MET A 105 6.06 20.55 24.32
N GLU A 106 4.82 21.04 24.40
CA GLU A 106 3.94 20.95 25.57
C GLU A 106 2.59 20.32 25.19
N ALA A 107 2.06 19.42 26.01
CA ALA A 107 0.67 18.95 25.86
C ALA A 107 -0.28 19.92 26.57
N ILE A 108 -1.24 20.48 25.82
CA ILE A 108 -2.26 21.37 26.38
C ILE A 108 -3.32 20.52 27.10
N ALA A 109 -3.30 20.55 28.43
CA ALA A 109 -4.37 20.00 29.26
C ALA A 109 -5.68 20.76 29.01
N ALA A 110 -6.61 20.12 28.30
CA ALA A 110 -7.88 20.71 27.86
C ALA A 110 -9.06 19.80 28.19
N THR A 111 -10.14 20.38 28.72
CA THR A 111 -11.37 19.66 29.04
C THR A 111 -12.30 19.57 27.83
N GLY A 112 -13.12 18.51 27.77
CA GLY A 112 -14.15 18.35 26.74
C GLY A 112 -13.64 18.05 25.33
N ALA A 113 -12.41 17.54 25.18
CA ALA A 113 -11.75 17.36 23.88
C ALA A 113 -12.54 16.46 22.89
N PRO A 114 -12.41 16.69 21.56
CA PRO A 114 -13.07 15.88 20.55
C PRO A 114 -12.67 14.40 20.63
N SER A 115 -13.48 13.49 20.09
CA SER A 115 -13.10 12.07 19.99
C SER A 115 -11.82 11.88 19.14
N PRO A 116 -10.94 10.90 19.47
CA PRO A 116 -9.71 10.64 18.73
C PRO A 116 -9.92 10.42 17.23
N ARG A 117 -9.33 11.26 16.38
CA ARG A 117 -9.69 11.37 14.95
C ARG A 117 -8.50 11.66 14.03
N LEU A 118 -8.51 11.04 12.84
CA LEU A 118 -7.55 11.30 11.77
C LEU A 118 -8.24 11.84 10.52
N GLY A 119 -7.51 12.60 9.69
CA GLY A 119 -8.01 13.16 8.43
C GLY A 119 -9.10 14.21 8.59
N HIS A 120 -9.17 14.84 9.75
CA HIS A 120 -9.84 16.12 9.97
C HIS A 120 -8.97 17.25 9.39
N THR A 121 -9.47 18.49 9.37
CA THR A 121 -8.64 19.70 9.21
C THR A 121 -8.63 20.54 10.49
N LEU A 122 -7.55 21.28 10.72
CA LEU A 122 -7.43 22.29 11.78
C LEU A 122 -7.22 23.68 11.18
N SER A 123 -7.79 24.71 11.80
CA SER A 123 -7.62 26.10 11.37
C SER A 123 -7.65 27.05 12.56
N VAL A 124 -6.82 28.10 12.55
CA VAL A 124 -6.70 29.09 13.64
C VAL A 124 -7.26 30.43 13.16
N ILE A 125 -8.21 31.00 13.92
CA ILE A 125 -8.79 32.32 13.67
C ILE A 125 -8.88 33.04 15.02
N GLY A 126 -7.98 34.02 15.24
CA GLY A 126 -7.79 34.65 16.55
C GLY A 126 -7.39 33.63 17.63
N ASP A 127 -7.96 33.75 18.82
CA ASP A 127 -7.78 32.80 19.93
C ASP A 127 -8.58 31.49 19.78
N PHE A 128 -9.19 31.24 18.62
CA PHE A 128 -10.02 30.06 18.39
C PHE A 128 -9.39 29.10 17.40
N ILE A 129 -9.32 27.83 17.79
CA ILE A 129 -8.83 26.73 16.95
C ILE A 129 -10.00 25.82 16.59
N TYR A 130 -10.28 25.72 15.30
CA TYR A 130 -11.39 24.96 14.74
C TYR A 130 -10.87 23.61 14.21
N VAL A 131 -11.52 22.52 14.60
CA VAL A 131 -11.28 21.16 14.09
C VAL A 131 -12.55 20.68 13.40
N ILE A 132 -12.45 20.34 12.12
CA ILE A 132 -13.59 20.02 11.26
C ILE A 132 -13.52 18.56 10.78
N GLY A 133 -14.62 17.83 11.01
CA GLY A 133 -14.86 16.49 10.50
C GLY A 133 -13.79 15.45 10.87
N GLY A 134 -13.37 14.66 9.89
CA GLY A 134 -12.40 13.56 10.05
C GLY A 134 -13.06 12.21 10.32
N ARG A 135 -12.30 11.27 10.89
CA ARG A 135 -12.75 9.88 11.10
C ARG A 135 -12.27 9.31 12.43
N ALA A 136 -13.22 8.95 13.31
CA ALA A 136 -12.97 8.42 14.65
C ALA A 136 -12.66 6.92 14.67
N ASP A 137 -13.22 6.13 13.76
CA ASP A 137 -13.00 4.67 13.70
C ASP A 137 -13.29 4.14 12.28
N PRO A 138 -13.29 2.81 12.02
CA PRO A 138 -13.60 2.28 10.69
C PRO A 138 -15.01 2.61 10.15
N MET A 139 -15.99 2.95 11.00
CA MET A 139 -17.36 3.26 10.60
C MET A 139 -17.69 4.75 10.75
N ASN A 140 -17.24 5.40 11.82
CA ASN A 140 -17.64 6.78 12.13
C ASN A 140 -16.76 7.82 11.42
N ILE A 141 -17.27 8.32 10.29
CA ILE A 141 -16.81 9.52 9.59
C ILE A 141 -17.67 10.70 10.09
N LEU A 142 -17.06 11.89 10.23
CA LEU A 142 -17.62 13.01 10.99
C LEU A 142 -17.80 14.26 10.13
N ASN A 143 -18.81 15.06 10.44
CA ASN A 143 -19.02 16.44 9.98
C ASN A 143 -18.94 17.48 11.12
N GLU A 144 -18.66 17.06 12.34
CA GLU A 144 -18.62 17.91 13.53
C GLU A 144 -17.64 19.09 13.36
N VAL A 145 -18.05 20.28 13.83
CA VAL A 145 -17.16 21.43 14.05
C VAL A 145 -16.90 21.55 15.54
N TRP A 146 -15.66 21.31 15.95
CA TRP A 146 -15.21 21.56 17.31
C TRP A 146 -14.38 22.84 17.36
N VAL A 147 -14.61 23.67 18.37
CA VAL A 147 -13.81 24.87 18.62
C VAL A 147 -13.13 24.77 19.99
N PHE A 148 -11.84 25.04 20.02
CA PHE A 148 -11.04 25.22 21.23
C PHE A 148 -10.79 26.71 21.45
N ASN A 149 -11.05 27.21 22.66
CA ASN A 149 -10.70 28.57 23.04
C ASN A 149 -9.33 28.57 23.74
N ASN A 150 -8.33 29.16 23.08
CA ASN A 150 -6.94 29.18 23.54
C ASN A 150 -6.75 29.92 24.87
N ALA A 151 -7.55 30.95 25.16
CA ALA A 151 -7.45 31.71 26.41
C ALA A 151 -8.04 30.96 27.61
N LYS A 152 -9.13 30.19 27.42
CA LYS A 152 -9.82 29.43 28.47
C LYS A 152 -9.33 28.00 28.64
N LYS A 153 -8.68 27.44 27.61
CA LYS A 153 -8.29 26.02 27.52
C LYS A 153 -9.48 25.02 27.52
N GLU A 154 -10.61 25.46 26.97
CA GLU A 154 -11.85 24.67 26.87
C GLU A 154 -12.18 24.31 25.42
N TRP A 155 -12.62 23.06 25.20
CA TRP A 155 -13.25 22.64 23.93
C TRP A 155 -14.77 22.75 23.99
N LYS A 156 -15.38 23.02 22.83
CA LYS A 156 -16.83 23.07 22.64
C LYS A 156 -17.22 22.49 21.27
N LEU A 157 -18.17 21.57 21.25
CA LEU A 157 -18.88 21.18 20.03
C LEU A 157 -19.77 22.36 19.60
N LEU A 158 -19.55 22.87 18.40
CA LEU A 158 -20.29 24.00 17.86
C LEU A 158 -21.58 23.52 17.18
N ARG A 159 -22.68 24.25 17.40
CA ARG A 159 -23.94 24.02 16.68
C ARG A 159 -23.96 24.99 15.50
N CYS A 160 -23.90 24.45 14.29
CA CYS A 160 -23.88 25.23 13.06
C CYS A 160 -25.27 25.26 12.40
N SER A 161 -25.58 26.34 11.69
CA SER A 161 -26.78 26.49 10.86
C SER A 161 -26.40 26.73 9.37
N GLY A 162 -27.38 27.04 8.52
CA GLY A 162 -27.21 27.13 7.08
C GLY A 162 -27.34 25.79 6.36
N THR A 163 -26.52 25.56 5.34
CA THR A 163 -26.46 24.32 4.55
C THR A 163 -25.91 23.14 5.36
N LEU A 164 -26.35 21.92 5.05
CA LEU A 164 -25.89 20.72 5.74
C LEU A 164 -24.49 20.32 5.25
N PHE A 165 -23.46 20.60 6.03
CA PHE A 165 -22.11 20.07 5.76
C PHE A 165 -22.09 18.53 5.97
N PRO A 166 -21.82 17.72 4.92
CA PRO A 166 -21.84 16.26 5.02
C PRO A 166 -20.55 15.71 5.65
N PRO A 167 -20.59 14.50 6.24
CA PRO A 167 -19.41 13.84 6.83
C PRO A 167 -18.28 13.72 5.81
N ARG A 168 -17.02 13.90 6.25
CA ARG A 168 -15.85 13.74 5.36
C ARG A 168 -14.54 13.62 6.13
N HIS A 169 -13.62 12.81 5.60
CA HIS A 169 -12.20 12.83 5.99
C HIS A 169 -11.28 13.02 4.77
N ARG A 170 -10.02 13.39 5.01
CA ARG A 170 -9.00 13.68 3.96
C ARG A 170 -9.44 14.77 2.96
N HIS A 171 -10.32 15.66 3.41
CA HIS A 171 -10.58 16.97 2.80
C HIS A 171 -9.43 17.93 3.15
N THR A 172 -9.45 19.12 2.57
CA THR A 172 -8.54 20.22 2.95
C THR A 172 -9.32 21.46 3.37
N ALA A 173 -8.71 22.31 4.18
CA ALA A 173 -9.27 23.59 4.59
C ALA A 173 -8.25 24.72 4.42
N ALA A 174 -8.73 25.92 4.13
CA ALA A 174 -7.92 27.14 4.06
C ALA A 174 -8.71 28.33 4.60
N VAL A 175 -8.02 29.29 5.21
CA VAL A 175 -8.62 30.43 5.92
C VAL A 175 -8.47 31.71 5.08
N VAL A 176 -9.54 32.49 4.94
CA VAL A 176 -9.44 33.89 4.51
C VAL A 176 -10.40 34.76 5.33
N GLY A 177 -9.84 35.64 6.18
CA GLY A 177 -10.62 36.37 7.18
C GLY A 177 -11.24 35.44 8.21
N SER A 178 -12.50 35.68 8.59
CA SER A 178 -13.32 34.83 9.47
C SER A 178 -14.02 33.67 8.74
N LYS A 179 -13.54 33.27 7.55
CA LYS A 179 -14.13 32.21 6.74
C LYS A 179 -13.14 31.07 6.51
N ILE A 180 -13.57 29.85 6.84
CA ILE A 180 -12.85 28.60 6.57
C ILE A 180 -13.48 27.95 5.34
N TYR A 181 -12.71 27.82 4.27
CA TYR A 181 -13.13 27.15 3.03
C TYR A 181 -12.70 25.69 3.08
N VAL A 182 -13.62 24.76 2.82
CA VAL A 182 -13.38 23.31 2.86
C VAL A 182 -13.69 22.67 1.51
N PHE A 183 -12.73 21.93 0.96
CA PHE A 183 -12.88 21.28 -0.36
C PHE A 183 -12.71 19.76 -0.31
N GLY A 184 -13.54 19.08 -1.10
CA GLY A 184 -13.41 17.66 -1.43
C GLY A 184 -13.36 16.72 -0.21
N GLY A 185 -12.51 15.70 -0.27
CA GLY A 185 -12.43 14.63 0.71
C GLY A 185 -13.17 13.36 0.29
N ILE A 186 -13.44 12.49 1.26
CA ILE A 186 -14.11 11.20 1.04
C ILE A 186 -15.06 10.88 2.20
N ASP A 187 -16.25 10.38 1.86
CA ASP A 187 -17.22 9.80 2.80
C ASP A 187 -17.69 8.43 2.32
N ASN A 188 -17.74 7.42 3.18
CA ASN A 188 -18.28 6.09 2.88
C ASN A 188 -17.88 5.44 1.52
N ASN A 189 -16.70 5.82 1.00
CA ASN A 189 -16.09 5.49 -0.31
C ASN A 189 -16.50 6.38 -1.52
N GLU A 190 -17.44 7.31 -1.35
CA GLU A 190 -17.69 8.41 -2.29
C GLU A 190 -16.62 9.49 -2.15
N VAL A 191 -15.99 9.88 -3.26
CA VAL A 191 -15.00 10.96 -3.30
C VAL A 191 -15.72 12.26 -3.69
N LEU A 192 -15.48 13.32 -2.91
CA LEU A 192 -16.26 14.56 -3.00
C LEU A 192 -15.53 15.63 -3.84
N SER A 193 -16.30 16.52 -4.48
CA SER A 193 -15.81 17.74 -5.16
C SER A 193 -16.47 19.04 -4.68
N SER A 194 -17.30 18.99 -3.64
CA SER A 194 -18.01 20.16 -3.10
C SER A 194 -17.06 21.21 -2.51
N LEU A 195 -17.39 22.49 -2.64
CA LEU A 195 -16.74 23.59 -1.90
C LEU A 195 -17.73 24.17 -0.88
N TYR A 196 -17.38 24.10 0.41
CA TYR A 196 -18.16 24.68 1.50
C TYR A 196 -17.40 25.83 2.16
N ILE A 197 -18.10 26.87 2.59
CA ILE A 197 -17.61 27.90 3.51
C ILE A 197 -18.22 27.64 4.88
N PHE A 198 -17.40 27.62 5.93
CA PHE A 198 -17.82 27.87 7.30
C PHE A 198 -17.48 29.32 7.68
N ASP A 199 -18.48 30.07 8.12
CA ASP A 199 -18.32 31.43 8.65
C ASP A 199 -18.23 31.40 10.17
N THR A 200 -17.11 31.84 10.76
CA THR A 200 -16.90 31.71 12.21
C THR A 200 -17.67 32.71 13.05
N ASP A 201 -18.11 33.83 12.46
CA ASP A 201 -18.77 34.93 13.17
C ASP A 201 -20.26 34.64 13.39
N SER A 202 -20.89 34.04 12.37
CA SER A 202 -22.28 33.55 12.39
C SER A 202 -22.41 32.07 12.79
N SER A 203 -21.32 31.30 12.69
CA SER A 203 -21.32 29.83 12.81
C SER A 203 -22.15 29.10 11.74
N GLU A 204 -22.24 29.66 10.54
CA GLU A 204 -23.05 29.10 9.43
C GLU A 204 -22.23 28.45 8.32
N TRP A 205 -22.81 27.41 7.72
CA TRP A 205 -22.27 26.71 6.55
C TRP A 205 -22.97 27.16 5.27
N SER A 206 -22.20 27.47 4.23
CA SER A 206 -22.70 27.73 2.87
C SER A 206 -21.94 26.89 1.84
N GLU A 207 -22.61 26.00 1.11
CA GLU A 207 -22.07 25.40 -0.11
C GLU A 207 -22.01 26.45 -1.23
N ILE A 208 -20.89 26.49 -1.96
CA ILE A 208 -20.73 27.36 -3.13
C ILE A 208 -21.04 26.57 -4.40
N GLU A 209 -22.00 27.05 -5.21
CA GLU A 209 -22.20 26.52 -6.56
C GLU A 209 -20.94 26.71 -7.41
N ILE A 210 -20.41 25.62 -7.95
CA ILE A 210 -19.03 25.58 -8.45
C ILE A 210 -18.95 26.05 -9.91
N GLN A 211 -18.63 27.32 -10.10
CA GLN A 211 -18.50 27.98 -11.41
C GLN A 211 -17.06 27.99 -11.94
N GLY A 212 -16.90 28.01 -13.26
CA GLY A 212 -15.60 28.02 -13.95
C GLY A 212 -14.98 26.63 -14.14
N ASP A 213 -13.64 26.57 -14.21
CA ASP A 213 -12.87 25.34 -14.41
C ASP A 213 -12.86 24.46 -13.15
N ARG A 214 -14.00 23.86 -12.79
CA ARG A 214 -14.15 23.14 -11.51
C ARG A 214 -13.15 21.98 -11.34
N PRO A 215 -12.46 21.85 -10.19
CA PRO A 215 -11.69 20.65 -9.88
C PRO A 215 -12.60 19.43 -9.73
N GLY A 216 -12.29 18.34 -10.42
CA GLY A 216 -12.99 17.06 -10.23
C GLY A 216 -12.77 16.46 -8.82
N PRO A 217 -13.60 15.47 -8.41
CA PRO A 217 -13.55 14.84 -7.09
C PRO A 217 -12.15 14.42 -6.66
N ARG A 218 -11.80 14.72 -5.41
CA ARG A 218 -10.46 14.44 -4.86
C ARG A 218 -10.42 14.40 -3.34
N HIS A 219 -9.73 13.40 -2.80
CA HIS A 219 -9.25 13.39 -1.41
C HIS A 219 -7.73 13.43 -1.35
N SER A 220 -7.15 13.80 -0.21
CA SER A 220 -5.69 13.85 0.00
C SER A 220 -4.93 14.69 -1.03
N HIS A 221 -5.60 15.71 -1.57
CA HIS A 221 -4.98 16.88 -2.19
C HIS A 221 -4.47 17.83 -1.09
N SER A 222 -3.90 18.95 -1.49
CA SER A 222 -3.58 20.06 -0.58
C SER A 222 -4.23 21.36 -1.07
N MET A 223 -4.60 22.23 -0.12
CA MET A 223 -5.18 23.55 -0.37
C MET A 223 -4.54 24.58 0.56
N ASP A 224 -4.26 25.78 0.04
CA ASP A 224 -3.68 26.91 0.79
C ASP A 224 -4.16 28.25 0.18
N ALA A 225 -4.04 29.35 0.92
CA ALA A 225 -4.58 30.65 0.54
C ALA A 225 -3.49 31.73 0.34
N SER A 226 -3.62 32.52 -0.73
CA SER A 226 -2.81 33.73 -0.93
C SER A 226 -3.66 34.86 -1.52
N GLY A 227 -3.69 35.99 -0.79
CA GLY A 227 -4.53 37.14 -1.13
C GLY A 227 -6.02 36.78 -1.13
N SER A 228 -6.69 36.96 -2.27
CA SER A 228 -8.09 36.56 -2.49
C SER A 228 -8.25 35.21 -3.18
N LYS A 229 -7.21 34.39 -3.25
CA LYS A 229 -7.22 33.12 -3.99
C LYS A 229 -6.88 31.92 -3.11
N LEU A 230 -7.67 30.86 -3.26
CA LEU A 230 -7.36 29.52 -2.77
C LEU A 230 -6.69 28.73 -3.90
N TYR A 231 -5.60 28.04 -3.64
CA TYR A 231 -4.93 27.19 -4.60
C TYR A 231 -5.12 25.72 -4.21
N ILE A 232 -5.42 24.85 -5.16
CA ILE A 232 -5.52 23.39 -4.95
C ILE A 232 -4.58 22.66 -5.90
N PHE A 233 -3.76 21.76 -5.36
CA PHE A 233 -2.94 20.86 -6.15
C PHE A 233 -3.26 19.37 -5.92
N GLY A 234 -3.32 18.62 -7.02
CA GLY A 234 -3.24 17.16 -7.03
C GLY A 234 -4.33 16.44 -6.24
N GLY A 235 -3.97 15.34 -5.56
CA GLY A 235 -4.89 14.46 -4.82
C GLY A 235 -5.13 13.12 -5.51
N TYR A 236 -6.15 12.39 -5.06
CA TYR A 236 -6.58 11.10 -5.62
C TYR A 236 -8.10 11.10 -5.82
N ASN A 237 -8.56 10.70 -7.00
CA ASN A 237 -9.98 10.80 -7.39
C ASN A 237 -10.83 9.54 -7.12
N GLY A 238 -10.17 8.40 -6.86
CA GLY A 238 -10.81 7.08 -6.83
C GLY A 238 -10.03 6.04 -7.65
N GLU A 239 -9.54 6.44 -8.83
CA GLU A 239 -8.73 5.60 -9.73
C GLU A 239 -7.23 5.91 -9.64
N LYS A 240 -6.88 7.21 -9.64
CA LYS A 240 -5.54 7.70 -10.00
C LYS A 240 -5.13 8.93 -9.20
N ALA A 241 -3.82 9.12 -9.09
CA ALA A 241 -3.24 10.37 -8.60
C ALA A 241 -3.47 11.50 -9.62
N LEU A 242 -3.66 12.71 -9.10
CA LEU A 242 -3.88 13.92 -9.88
C LEU A 242 -2.64 14.83 -9.78
N GLY A 243 -2.39 15.61 -10.83
CA GLY A 243 -1.26 16.55 -10.93
C GLY A 243 -1.68 17.89 -11.51
N ASP A 244 -2.95 18.27 -11.36
CA ASP A 244 -3.48 19.54 -11.81
C ASP A 244 -3.52 20.59 -10.68
N LEU A 245 -3.26 21.83 -11.07
CA LEU A 245 -3.27 23.02 -10.23
C LEU A 245 -4.48 23.91 -10.60
N TYR A 246 -5.22 24.35 -9.60
CA TYR A 246 -6.36 25.26 -9.76
C TYR A 246 -6.24 26.45 -8.80
N SER A 247 -6.85 27.58 -9.17
CA SER A 247 -7.11 28.70 -8.27
C SER A 247 -8.61 29.01 -8.23
N PHE A 248 -9.18 29.18 -7.03
CA PHE A 248 -10.50 29.77 -6.80
C PHE A 248 -10.33 31.21 -6.32
N ASP A 249 -10.93 32.19 -6.97
CA ASP A 249 -10.91 33.58 -6.50
C ASP A 249 -12.20 33.91 -5.72
N ILE A 250 -12.06 34.20 -4.43
CA ILE A 250 -13.19 34.37 -3.49
C ILE A 250 -14.02 35.64 -3.74
N LYS A 251 -13.52 36.59 -4.53
CA LYS A 251 -14.25 37.83 -4.88
C LYS A 251 -15.15 37.63 -6.08
N THR A 252 -14.80 36.71 -6.97
CA THR A 252 -15.55 36.41 -8.20
C THR A 252 -16.37 35.13 -8.11
N GLY A 253 -16.03 34.20 -7.21
CA GLY A 253 -16.67 32.89 -7.09
C GLY A 253 -16.27 31.91 -8.19
N LEU A 254 -15.18 32.18 -8.93
CA LEU A 254 -14.77 31.42 -10.10
C LEU A 254 -13.53 30.55 -9.85
N TRP A 255 -13.60 29.29 -10.32
CA TRP A 255 -12.44 28.43 -10.49
C TRP A 255 -11.74 28.67 -11.84
N ARG A 256 -10.41 28.66 -11.83
CA ARG A 256 -9.55 28.66 -13.02
C ARG A 256 -8.53 27.53 -12.93
N LYS A 257 -8.36 26.74 -13.99
CA LYS A 257 -7.29 25.75 -14.09
C LYS A 257 -6.01 26.44 -14.56
N LEU A 258 -4.93 26.31 -13.80
CA LEU A 258 -3.69 27.03 -14.10
C LEU A 258 -2.91 26.34 -15.22
N LYS A 259 -2.54 27.11 -16.25
CA LYS A 259 -1.67 26.66 -17.35
C LYS A 259 -0.24 27.05 -17.02
N THR A 260 0.42 26.19 -16.26
CA THR A 260 1.72 26.49 -15.65
C THR A 260 2.89 26.26 -16.59
N ASN A 261 3.83 27.20 -16.63
CA ASN A 261 5.10 27.08 -17.32
C ASN A 261 6.11 26.21 -16.54
N GLY A 262 7.20 25.81 -17.18
CA GLY A 262 8.24 24.98 -16.56
C GLY A 262 7.85 23.49 -16.46
N GLN A 263 8.43 22.78 -15.49
CA GLN A 263 8.21 21.34 -15.28
C GLN A 263 7.42 21.11 -13.98
N PRO A 264 6.10 20.82 -14.03
CA PRO A 264 5.28 20.62 -12.84
C PRO A 264 5.66 19.36 -12.06
N PRO A 265 5.32 19.27 -10.76
CA PRO A 265 5.44 18.04 -9.98
C PRO A 265 4.57 16.91 -10.56
N ASN A 266 5.13 15.71 -10.63
CA ASN A 266 4.41 14.49 -11.03
C ASN A 266 3.17 14.26 -10.15
N ALA A 267 2.09 13.77 -10.77
CA ALA A 267 0.76 13.58 -10.17
C ALA A 267 0.83 12.78 -8.86
N ARG A 268 0.32 13.37 -7.76
CA ARG A 268 0.53 12.86 -6.39
C ARG A 268 -0.56 13.24 -5.39
N PHE A 269 -0.69 12.43 -4.36
CA PHE A 269 -1.59 12.62 -3.22
C PHE A 269 -0.85 12.47 -1.89
N SER A 270 -1.44 12.96 -0.78
CA SER A 270 -0.81 12.97 0.56
C SER A 270 0.54 13.70 0.60
N HIS A 271 0.73 14.69 -0.29
CA HIS A 271 1.90 15.55 -0.38
C HIS A 271 1.76 16.79 0.51
N LEU A 272 2.87 17.44 0.82
CA LEU A 272 2.90 18.76 1.46
C LEU A 272 2.63 19.87 0.45
N MET A 273 1.92 20.91 0.87
CA MET A 273 1.87 22.20 0.19
C MET A 273 2.05 23.33 1.22
N PHE A 274 2.65 24.44 0.79
CA PHE A 274 2.79 25.66 1.57
C PHE A 274 2.92 26.87 0.65
N ILE A 275 2.59 28.07 1.16
CA ILE A 275 2.88 29.33 0.49
C ILE A 275 3.87 30.17 1.31
N TYR A 276 4.89 30.73 0.66
CA TYR A 276 5.85 31.67 1.24
C TYR A 276 6.23 32.74 0.22
N SER A 277 6.08 34.01 0.61
CA SER A 277 6.20 35.16 -0.30
C SER A 277 5.34 34.97 -1.57
N ASN A 278 5.92 35.01 -2.77
CA ASN A 278 5.22 34.77 -4.04
C ASN A 278 5.23 33.28 -4.50
N HIS A 279 5.72 32.35 -3.68
CA HIS A 279 5.91 30.95 -4.10
C HIS A 279 4.97 29.98 -3.38
N LEU A 280 4.40 29.05 -4.15
CA LEU A 280 3.68 27.87 -3.67
C LEU A 280 4.60 26.65 -3.82
N GLY A 281 4.94 25.99 -2.71
CA GLY A 281 5.81 24.82 -2.70
C GLY A 281 5.05 23.49 -2.58
N ILE A 282 5.53 22.44 -3.26
CA ILE A 282 5.05 21.05 -3.18
C ILE A 282 6.21 20.12 -2.85
N LEU A 283 6.04 19.22 -1.86
CA LEU A 283 7.05 18.25 -1.44
C LEU A 283 6.42 16.91 -1.02
N GLY A 284 7.15 15.79 -1.17
CA GLY A 284 6.74 14.49 -0.67
C GLY A 284 5.49 13.89 -1.33
N GLY A 285 4.78 13.03 -0.59
CA GLY A 285 3.55 12.36 -1.02
C GLY A 285 3.74 11.00 -1.74
N CYS A 286 2.66 10.53 -2.36
CA CYS A 286 2.60 9.27 -3.10
C CYS A 286 2.20 9.53 -4.57
N PRO A 287 2.85 8.89 -5.57
CA PRO A 287 3.94 7.90 -5.46
C PRO A 287 5.22 8.47 -4.81
N VAL A 288 6.02 7.59 -4.19
CA VAL A 288 7.23 7.99 -3.44
C VAL A 288 8.45 8.20 -4.37
N SER A 289 8.34 7.87 -5.66
CA SER A 289 9.23 8.42 -6.68
C SER A 289 9.15 9.96 -6.65
N ASP A 290 10.28 10.64 -6.70
CA ASP A 290 10.38 12.11 -6.58
C ASP A 290 9.90 12.68 -5.22
N HIS A 291 10.03 11.92 -4.12
CA HIS A 291 9.86 12.47 -2.76
C HIS A 291 11.00 13.45 -2.38
N GLN A 292 12.20 13.26 -2.95
CA GLN A 292 13.39 14.11 -2.76
C GLN A 292 13.34 15.48 -3.48
N LYS A 293 12.22 15.80 -4.16
CA LYS A 293 12.12 16.91 -5.11
C LYS A 293 11.12 17.95 -4.60
N LEU A 294 11.63 19.12 -4.18
CA LEU A 294 10.83 20.29 -3.88
C LEU A 294 10.48 21.00 -5.19
N SER A 295 9.19 21.13 -5.48
CA SER A 295 8.69 21.88 -6.65
C SER A 295 8.11 23.21 -6.18
N LEU A 296 8.62 24.33 -6.71
CA LEU A 296 8.18 25.69 -6.38
C LEU A 296 7.45 26.28 -7.59
N PHE A 297 6.26 26.80 -7.38
CA PHE A 297 5.47 27.54 -8.36
C PHE A 297 5.49 29.03 -8.00
N ASP A 298 6.05 29.87 -8.88
CA ASP A 298 5.96 31.32 -8.75
C ASP A 298 4.57 31.79 -9.18
N LEU A 299 3.86 32.44 -8.25
CA LEU A 299 2.52 32.98 -8.42
C LEU A 299 2.46 34.21 -9.36
N GLN A 300 3.60 34.81 -9.71
CA GLN A 300 3.67 35.95 -10.65
C GLN A 300 3.97 35.52 -12.09
N SER A 301 5.00 34.70 -12.34
CA SER A 301 5.32 34.18 -13.68
C SER A 301 4.50 32.94 -14.10
N GLU A 302 3.66 32.42 -13.19
CA GLU A 302 2.94 31.14 -13.32
C GLU A 302 3.88 30.00 -13.79
N SER A 303 5.09 29.89 -13.21
CA SER A 303 6.13 28.94 -13.62
C SER A 303 6.67 28.04 -12.51
N TRP A 304 6.99 26.78 -12.85
CA TRP A 304 7.57 25.79 -11.93
C TRP A 304 9.09 25.69 -12.02
N LYS A 305 9.74 25.87 -10.87
CA LYS A 305 11.15 25.54 -10.59
C LYS A 305 11.21 24.26 -9.74
N ASN A 306 12.26 23.45 -9.93
CA ASN A 306 12.46 22.20 -9.20
C ASN A 306 13.84 22.18 -8.53
N ILE A 307 13.89 21.68 -7.30
CA ILE A 307 15.09 21.67 -6.46
C ILE A 307 15.20 20.30 -5.80
N VAL A 308 16.39 19.70 -5.84
CA VAL A 308 16.69 18.43 -5.16
C VAL A 308 17.07 18.73 -3.72
N VAL A 309 16.49 18.01 -2.76
CA VAL A 309 16.79 18.16 -1.33
C VAL A 309 17.53 16.90 -0.88
N LYS A 310 18.77 17.07 -0.41
CA LYS A 310 19.76 15.98 -0.32
C LYS A 310 19.56 15.03 0.86
N SER A 311 19.06 15.51 1.99
CA SER A 311 18.94 14.74 3.24
C SER A 311 17.52 14.16 3.46
N ILE A 312 16.91 13.60 2.42
CA ILE A 312 15.53 13.07 2.47
C ILE A 312 15.43 11.56 2.74
N GLU A 313 16.55 10.82 2.76
CA GLU A 313 16.55 9.34 2.86
C GLU A 313 15.80 8.76 4.09
N GLU A 314 15.68 9.56 5.16
CA GLU A 314 14.93 9.18 6.36
C GLU A 314 13.44 9.57 6.28
N GLY A 315 13.10 10.72 5.68
CA GLY A 315 11.74 11.28 5.65
C GLY A 315 10.92 10.87 4.42
N LEU A 316 9.83 10.13 4.62
CA LEU A 316 8.91 9.77 3.53
C LEU A 316 8.00 10.93 3.09
N PHE A 317 7.73 11.87 4.00
CA PHE A 317 6.88 13.06 3.77
C PHE A 317 5.50 12.75 3.16
N VAL A 318 4.91 11.61 3.56
CA VAL A 318 3.56 11.16 3.17
C VAL A 318 2.59 11.49 4.30
N ARG A 319 1.60 12.36 4.08
CA ARG A 319 0.63 12.83 5.12
C ARG A 319 1.28 13.54 6.32
N SER A 320 2.45 14.14 6.09
CA SER A 320 3.01 15.16 6.98
C SER A 320 2.16 16.42 6.93
N THR A 321 2.42 17.37 7.84
CA THR A 321 1.88 18.74 7.78
C THR A 321 3.00 19.73 7.56
N ALA A 322 2.76 20.78 6.77
CA ALA A 322 3.69 21.88 6.51
C ALA A 322 3.19 23.15 7.20
N ASN A 323 4.09 23.87 7.87
CA ASN A 323 3.79 25.10 8.60
C ASN A 323 4.92 26.10 8.34
N VAL A 324 4.61 27.30 7.83
CA VAL A 324 5.62 28.33 7.54
C VAL A 324 5.66 29.31 8.70
N VAL A 325 6.74 29.31 9.48
CA VAL A 325 6.90 30.12 10.69
C VAL A 325 8.09 31.06 10.51
N GLY A 326 7.80 32.34 10.32
CA GLY A 326 8.80 33.31 9.85
C GLY A 326 9.35 32.89 8.49
N ASP A 327 10.67 32.72 8.41
CA ASP A 327 11.38 32.26 7.21
C ASP A 327 11.60 30.74 7.17
N ASP A 328 11.01 29.96 8.09
CA ASP A 328 11.27 28.52 8.21
C ASP A 328 10.03 27.67 7.90
N LEU A 329 10.18 26.69 7.02
CA LEU A 329 9.21 25.63 6.81
C LEU A 329 9.44 24.52 7.83
N ILE A 330 8.48 24.33 8.73
CA ILE A 330 8.44 23.26 9.70
C ILE A 330 7.52 22.14 9.22
N ILE A 331 8.10 20.97 9.01
CA ILE A 331 7.44 19.75 8.55
C ILE A 331 7.26 18.82 9.75
N ILE A 332 6.03 18.39 10.02
CA ILE A 332 5.71 17.58 11.20
C ILE A 332 5.07 16.25 10.78
N GLY A 333 5.64 15.16 11.28
CA GLY A 333 5.11 13.80 11.15
C GLY A 333 4.97 13.31 9.72
N GLY A 334 3.88 12.60 9.45
CA GLY A 334 3.67 11.79 8.24
C GLY A 334 4.45 10.48 8.28
N GLY A 335 4.24 9.64 7.27
CA GLY A 335 4.85 8.31 7.17
C GLY A 335 4.07 7.35 6.28
N ALA A 336 4.56 6.12 6.18
CA ALA A 336 3.86 5.03 5.52
C ALA A 336 3.96 3.72 6.34
N SER A 337 2.95 2.87 6.18
CA SER A 337 2.97 1.49 6.70
C SER A 337 3.27 0.54 5.56
N CYS A 338 4.30 -0.29 5.72
CA CYS A 338 4.71 -1.32 4.79
C CYS A 338 4.61 -2.70 5.47
N TYR A 339 4.01 -3.67 4.79
CA TYR A 339 3.85 -5.02 5.33
C TYR A 339 5.18 -5.73 5.65
N ALA A 340 6.27 -5.36 4.96
CA ALA A 340 7.60 -5.96 5.16
C ALA A 340 8.43 -5.32 6.28
N PHE A 341 8.17 -4.06 6.64
CA PHE A 341 9.04 -3.26 7.52
C PHE A 341 8.30 -2.55 8.67
N GLY A 342 6.99 -2.75 8.79
CA GLY A 342 6.14 -2.04 9.75
C GLY A 342 5.87 -0.60 9.32
N THR A 343 5.73 0.29 10.29
CA THR A 343 5.40 1.71 10.08
C THR A 343 6.64 2.57 10.22
N LYS A 344 7.00 3.30 9.15
CA LYS A 344 8.02 4.37 9.20
C LYS A 344 7.32 5.72 9.22
N PHE A 345 7.61 6.54 10.24
CA PHE A 345 7.23 7.95 10.27
C PHE A 345 8.36 8.82 9.69
N SER A 346 8.05 10.07 9.35
CA SER A 346 9.07 11.10 9.13
C SER A 346 9.25 11.86 10.44
N GLU A 347 10.49 12.16 10.80
CA GLU A 347 10.80 12.99 11.96
C GLU A 347 10.41 14.47 11.72
N PRO A 348 10.24 15.26 12.78
CA PRO A 348 10.09 16.72 12.67
C PRO A 348 11.31 17.33 11.98
N MET A 349 11.09 18.09 10.91
CA MET A 349 12.14 18.58 10.02
C MET A 349 11.94 20.05 9.67
N LYS A 350 13.03 20.75 9.40
CA LYS A 350 13.09 22.19 9.15
C LYS A 350 13.84 22.50 7.85
N ILE A 351 13.32 23.46 7.07
CA ILE A 351 13.98 24.04 5.88
C ILE A 351 13.90 25.56 5.99
N ASN A 352 15.04 26.26 5.87
CA ASN A 352 15.03 27.72 5.79
C ASN A 352 14.66 28.20 4.37
N LEU A 353 13.55 28.93 4.26
CA LEU A 353 12.97 29.39 3.01
C LEU A 353 13.66 30.66 2.48
N LEU A 354 14.20 31.52 3.34
CA LEU A 354 14.96 32.70 2.91
C LEU A 354 16.26 32.32 2.18
N GLN A 355 16.96 31.30 2.69
CA GLN A 355 18.12 30.71 2.03
C GLN A 355 17.72 30.02 0.70
N LEU A 356 16.60 29.30 0.69
CA LEU A 356 16.02 28.68 -0.51
C LEU A 356 15.71 29.72 -1.61
N MET A 357 15.10 30.87 -1.26
CA MET A 357 14.80 31.94 -2.22
C MET A 357 16.07 32.63 -2.74
N SER A 358 16.99 33.02 -1.86
CA SER A 358 18.24 33.65 -2.29
C SER A 358 19.11 32.73 -3.15
N LEU A 359 19.10 31.41 -2.91
CA LEU A 359 19.71 30.41 -3.82
C LEU A 359 18.96 30.30 -5.16
N CYS A 360 17.65 30.60 -5.21
CA CYS A 360 16.90 30.65 -6.45
C CYS A 360 17.20 31.90 -7.27
N ASP A 361 17.28 33.07 -6.65
CA ASP A 361 17.47 34.35 -7.35
C ASP A 361 18.89 34.46 -7.92
N ASN A 362 19.89 33.97 -7.18
CA ASN A 362 21.29 33.89 -7.63
C ASN A 362 21.54 32.89 -8.78
N THR A 363 20.51 32.31 -9.39
CA THR A 363 20.62 31.48 -10.61
C THR A 363 20.10 32.16 -11.89
N VAL A 364 19.73 33.44 -11.82
CA VAL A 364 19.51 34.28 -13.01
C VAL A 364 20.88 34.70 -13.59
N PRO A 365 21.14 34.54 -14.90
CA PRO A 365 22.35 35.05 -15.53
C PRO A 365 22.37 36.59 -15.50
N THR A 366 23.25 37.18 -14.69
CA THR A 366 23.44 38.63 -14.64
C THR A 366 23.91 39.14 -16.00
N ALA A 367 23.19 40.11 -16.58
CA ALA A 367 23.47 40.60 -17.93
C ALA A 367 24.87 41.23 -18.03
N ILE A 368 25.66 40.78 -19.01
CA ILE A 368 26.96 41.36 -19.32
C ILE A 368 26.77 42.61 -20.19
N GLY A 369 27.24 43.74 -19.68
CA GLY A 369 27.86 44.80 -20.48
C GLY A 369 26.94 45.65 -21.35
N GLU A 370 26.70 46.87 -20.91
CA GLU A 370 26.19 47.95 -21.76
C GLU A 370 27.09 48.16 -22.99
N LYS A 371 26.49 48.21 -24.19
CA LYS A 371 27.05 48.96 -25.32
C LYS A 371 25.94 49.68 -26.07
N HIS A 372 25.95 51.01 -25.99
CA HIS A 372 25.17 51.87 -26.88
C HIS A 372 25.51 51.60 -28.35
N VAL A 373 24.48 51.37 -29.16
CA VAL A 373 24.40 51.87 -30.54
C VAL A 373 22.94 52.26 -30.78
N ASP A 374 22.66 53.56 -30.84
CA ASP A 374 21.39 54.07 -31.37
C ASP A 374 21.32 53.82 -32.88
N TYR A 375 20.15 53.45 -33.42
CA TYR A 375 19.60 54.11 -34.61
C TYR A 375 18.10 53.83 -34.82
N GLN A 376 17.47 54.82 -35.43
CA GLN A 376 16.04 55.06 -35.62
C GLN A 376 15.24 54.00 -36.40
N THR A 377 13.98 53.85 -36.00
CA THR A 377 12.74 53.90 -36.82
C THR A 377 12.76 53.38 -38.26
N GLU A 378 11.91 52.38 -38.58
CA GLU A 378 10.89 52.55 -39.63
C GLU A 378 9.70 51.58 -39.50
N GLN A 379 8.58 51.93 -40.13
CA GLN A 379 7.39 51.08 -40.32
C GLN A 379 7.34 50.58 -41.76
N LYS A 380 6.87 49.34 -42.02
CA LYS A 380 5.97 49.02 -43.15
C LYS A 380 5.40 47.60 -43.10
N SER A 381 4.34 47.41 -43.88
CA SER A 381 3.55 46.19 -44.03
C SER A 381 3.78 45.52 -45.40
N ASN A 382 3.54 44.21 -45.50
CA ASN A 382 2.50 43.61 -46.39
C ASN A 382 2.61 42.07 -46.54
N THR A 383 1.52 41.38 -46.17
CA THR A 383 0.66 40.50 -47.01
C THR A 383 1.23 39.44 -47.99
N LEU A 384 0.42 38.37 -48.20
CA LEU A 384 0.43 37.37 -49.32
C LEU A 384 1.42 36.19 -49.21
N GLN A 385 1.12 34.95 -49.64
CA GLN A 385 -0.16 34.21 -49.82
C GLN A 385 0.11 32.68 -49.92
N TYR A 386 -0.93 31.83 -49.88
CA TYR A 386 -0.87 30.40 -50.23
C TYR A 386 -0.71 30.17 -51.75
N PRO A 387 -0.37 28.93 -52.17
CA PRO A 387 -1.34 28.19 -52.99
C PRO A 387 -1.51 26.69 -52.61
N GLN A 388 -2.64 26.11 -53.06
CA GLN A 388 -2.94 24.67 -53.08
C GLN A 388 -2.96 24.15 -54.53
N ASN A 389 -2.90 22.83 -54.73
CA ASN A 389 -3.63 22.01 -55.74
C ASN A 389 -3.23 20.52 -55.51
N ILE A 390 -4.04 19.44 -55.57
CA ILE A 390 -5.36 19.05 -56.13
C ILE A 390 -5.25 18.02 -57.29
N ASN A 391 -5.60 16.76 -56.96
CA ASN A 391 -6.33 15.72 -57.72
C ASN A 391 -6.06 14.35 -57.03
N GLU A 392 -7.00 13.43 -56.79
CA GLU A 392 -8.08 12.82 -57.60
C GLU A 392 -7.54 11.90 -58.73
N GLN A 393 -8.11 10.70 -59.01
CA GLN A 393 -9.42 10.13 -58.65
C GLN A 393 -9.49 8.59 -58.82
N LYS A 394 -10.63 7.99 -58.40
CA LYS A 394 -11.33 6.77 -58.92
C LYS A 394 -11.35 5.44 -58.12
N VAL A 395 -12.44 4.71 -58.40
CA VAL A 395 -13.01 3.54 -57.69
C VAL A 395 -13.51 2.54 -58.74
N ILE A 396 -13.36 1.23 -58.47
CA ILE A 396 -14.17 0.13 -59.03
C ILE A 396 -14.44 -0.87 -57.89
N ALA A 397 -15.59 -1.54 -57.89
CA ALA A 397 -15.96 -2.59 -56.93
C ALA A 397 -16.59 -3.79 -57.66
N HIS A 398 -16.55 -4.99 -57.07
CA HIS A 398 -17.47 -6.10 -57.36
C HIS A 398 -17.46 -7.15 -56.23
N ASN A 399 -18.54 -7.94 -56.15
CA ASN A 399 -18.76 -9.02 -55.17
C ASN A 399 -18.13 -10.35 -55.63
N ASP A 400 -17.92 -11.32 -54.71
CA ASP A 400 -18.84 -12.49 -54.53
C ASP A 400 -18.38 -13.42 -53.37
N LEU A 401 -19.06 -14.55 -53.15
CA LEU A 401 -19.13 -15.27 -51.86
C LEU A 401 -18.41 -16.67 -51.81
N TYR A 402 -18.18 -17.10 -50.56
CA TYR A 402 -18.10 -18.47 -50.01
C TYR A 402 -16.78 -19.28 -49.91
N SER A 403 -16.69 -19.93 -48.73
CA SER A 403 -15.97 -21.17 -48.33
C SER A 403 -14.43 -21.28 -48.34
N GLU A 404 -13.88 -21.32 -47.12
CA GLU A 404 -13.00 -22.38 -46.54
C GLU A 404 -11.61 -22.73 -47.12
N PHE A 405 -10.62 -22.70 -46.19
CA PHE A 405 -9.35 -23.45 -46.12
C PHE A 405 -8.45 -23.62 -47.35
N GLU A 406 -7.32 -22.88 -47.38
CA GLU A 406 -5.97 -23.42 -47.12
C GLU A 406 -4.92 -22.29 -46.95
N GLU A 407 -3.80 -22.54 -46.26
CA GLU A 407 -2.67 -21.59 -46.18
C GLU A 407 -1.74 -21.73 -47.40
N PRO A 408 -1.31 -20.61 -48.02
CA PRO A 408 0.11 -20.51 -48.33
C PRO A 408 0.73 -19.11 -48.22
N MET A 409 1.96 -19.09 -47.68
CA MET A 409 3.11 -18.26 -48.06
C MET A 409 2.87 -16.97 -48.88
N ILE A 410 3.01 -15.80 -48.24
CA ILE A 410 3.28 -14.53 -48.94
C ILE A 410 4.77 -14.19 -48.82
N ALA A 411 5.42 -13.90 -49.95
CA ALA A 411 6.82 -13.54 -50.01
C ALA A 411 7.08 -12.12 -49.46
N SER A 412 8.16 -11.96 -48.69
CA SER A 412 8.52 -10.69 -48.06
C SER A 412 9.17 -9.70 -49.05
N GLY A 413 8.36 -8.82 -49.63
CA GLY A 413 8.84 -7.52 -50.12
C GLY A 413 8.96 -6.55 -48.94
N GLY A 414 10.17 -6.39 -48.39
CA GLY A 414 10.41 -5.56 -47.20
C GLY A 414 11.78 -4.90 -47.21
N LEU A 415 11.91 -3.80 -46.47
CA LEU A 415 13.15 -3.05 -46.29
C LEU A 415 14.24 -3.91 -45.63
N ASP A 416 15.50 -3.53 -45.85
CA ASP A 416 16.67 -4.17 -45.25
C ASP A 416 16.69 -3.93 -43.72
N VAL A 417 16.24 -4.93 -42.96
CA VAL A 417 16.24 -4.93 -41.49
C VAL A 417 17.47 -5.69 -41.03
N GLY A 418 18.35 -5.02 -40.28
CA GLY A 418 19.60 -5.60 -39.78
C GLY A 418 19.37 -6.93 -39.06
N GLN A 419 20.12 -7.97 -39.45
CA GLN A 419 19.86 -9.32 -38.97
C GLN A 419 20.00 -9.41 -37.44
N PRO A 420 19.01 -9.98 -36.73
CA PRO A 420 19.01 -10.02 -35.27
C PRO A 420 20.25 -10.80 -34.78
N CYS A 421 20.99 -10.23 -33.84
CA CYS A 421 22.23 -10.81 -33.33
C CYS A 421 22.13 -11.22 -31.86
N VAL A 422 23.02 -12.12 -31.44
CA VAL A 422 23.28 -12.51 -30.06
C VAL A 422 24.79 -12.38 -29.77
N LEU A 423 25.13 -12.01 -28.54
CA LEU A 423 26.49 -12.11 -28.04
C LEU A 423 26.71 -13.52 -27.46
N ARG A 424 27.63 -14.27 -28.05
CA ARG A 424 28.07 -15.59 -27.59
C ARG A 424 29.15 -15.41 -26.51
N LEU A 425 28.96 -16.04 -25.36
CA LEU A 425 29.91 -16.05 -24.24
C LEU A 425 30.12 -17.47 -23.72
N GLU A 426 31.31 -17.77 -23.22
CA GLU A 426 31.55 -18.95 -22.40
C GLU A 426 30.63 -18.90 -21.15
N LYS A 427 30.06 -20.05 -20.76
CA LYS A 427 29.05 -20.16 -19.68
C LYS A 427 29.49 -19.60 -18.33
N GLN A 428 30.80 -19.60 -18.05
CA GLN A 428 31.38 -18.99 -16.85
C GLN A 428 31.26 -17.45 -16.81
N TYR A 429 31.34 -16.77 -17.97
CA TYR A 429 31.22 -15.32 -18.08
C TYR A 429 29.80 -14.85 -18.42
N ALA A 430 28.89 -15.78 -18.75
CA ALA A 430 27.52 -15.46 -19.21
C ALA A 430 26.68 -14.63 -18.22
N LYS A 431 26.90 -14.76 -16.89
CA LYS A 431 26.26 -13.87 -15.90
C LYS A 431 26.82 -12.45 -16.01
N LEU A 432 28.14 -12.31 -15.91
CA LEU A 432 28.85 -11.02 -15.98
C LEU A 432 28.50 -10.25 -17.25
N GLY A 433 28.57 -10.91 -18.41
CA GLY A 433 28.21 -10.30 -19.69
C GLY A 433 26.74 -9.89 -19.79
N LYS A 434 25.82 -10.69 -19.23
CA LYS A 434 24.39 -10.33 -19.17
C LYS A 434 24.16 -9.12 -18.27
N ASP A 435 24.81 -9.04 -17.12
CA ASP A 435 24.65 -7.95 -16.17
C ASP A 435 25.25 -6.64 -16.74
N ILE A 436 26.38 -6.71 -17.46
CA ILE A 436 26.94 -5.60 -18.26
C ILE A 436 25.97 -5.14 -19.36
N LEU A 437 25.52 -6.07 -20.22
CA LEU A 437 24.62 -5.73 -21.31
C LEU A 437 23.30 -5.12 -20.79
N LYS A 438 22.84 -5.55 -19.60
CA LYS A 438 21.67 -4.98 -18.93
C LYS A 438 21.95 -3.57 -18.38
N LYS A 439 23.11 -3.30 -17.76
CA LYS A 439 23.46 -1.97 -17.22
C LYS A 439 23.40 -0.88 -18.31
N PHE A 440 23.93 -1.16 -19.49
CA PHE A 440 24.07 -0.17 -20.57
C PHE A 440 22.95 -0.18 -21.64
N GLY A 441 21.88 -0.96 -21.44
CA GLY A 441 20.78 -1.05 -22.42
C GLY A 441 21.16 -1.75 -23.73
N TRP A 442 22.17 -2.63 -23.68
CA TRP A 442 22.69 -3.41 -24.81
C TRP A 442 22.04 -4.79 -24.93
N LEU A 443 21.35 -5.27 -23.89
CA LEU A 443 20.60 -6.53 -23.89
C LEU A 443 19.18 -6.33 -24.46
N ASP A 444 18.80 -7.15 -25.43
CA ASP A 444 17.42 -7.30 -25.90
C ASP A 444 16.63 -8.17 -24.89
N LEU A 445 15.49 -7.66 -24.41
CA LEU A 445 14.70 -8.26 -23.33
C LEU A 445 13.50 -9.09 -23.81
N ASP A 446 13.15 -8.97 -25.09
CA ASP A 446 11.97 -9.58 -25.72
C ASP A 446 12.29 -10.95 -26.32
N ARG A 447 13.53 -11.13 -26.78
CA ARG A 447 14.10 -12.44 -27.14
C ARG A 447 14.57 -13.22 -25.90
N LYS A 448 14.59 -14.55 -26.01
CA LYS A 448 15.07 -15.45 -24.94
C LYS A 448 16.58 -15.68 -25.04
N VAL A 449 17.26 -15.57 -23.90
CA VAL A 449 18.61 -16.15 -23.70
C VAL A 449 18.54 -17.67 -23.83
N TYR A 450 19.52 -18.29 -24.49
CA TYR A 450 19.62 -19.75 -24.65
C TYR A 450 21.07 -20.25 -24.54
N SER A 451 21.22 -21.54 -24.21
CA SER A 451 22.49 -22.26 -24.36
C SER A 451 22.61 -22.82 -25.78
N GLN A 452 23.82 -22.82 -26.34
CA GLN A 452 24.10 -23.58 -27.56
C GLN A 452 24.13 -25.09 -27.25
N ALA A 453 24.05 -25.90 -28.31
CA ALA A 453 24.02 -27.36 -28.22
C ALA A 453 25.31 -27.97 -27.64
N ASP A 454 26.41 -27.22 -27.60
CA ASP A 454 27.65 -27.61 -26.92
C ASP A 454 27.54 -27.58 -25.38
N GLY A 455 26.51 -26.94 -24.80
CA GLY A 455 26.33 -26.78 -23.36
C GLY A 455 27.36 -25.88 -22.66
N MET A 456 28.32 -25.34 -23.42
CA MET A 456 29.48 -24.56 -22.99
C MET A 456 29.33 -23.06 -23.26
N HIS A 457 28.50 -22.68 -24.25
CA HIS A 457 28.25 -21.29 -24.61
C HIS A 457 26.80 -20.87 -24.37
N ILE A 458 26.64 -19.62 -23.91
CA ILE A 458 25.34 -18.94 -23.78
C ILE A 458 25.26 -17.83 -24.83
N CYS A 459 24.10 -17.73 -25.47
CA CYS A 459 23.76 -16.66 -26.42
C CYS A 459 22.84 -15.65 -25.73
N LEU A 460 23.30 -14.40 -25.65
CA LEU A 460 22.58 -13.27 -25.06
C LEU A 460 22.04 -12.37 -26.20
N PRO A 461 20.72 -12.22 -26.36
CA PRO A 461 20.16 -11.30 -27.35
C PRO A 461 20.64 -9.87 -27.13
N ILE A 462 21.12 -9.21 -28.18
CA ILE A 462 21.66 -7.84 -28.12
C ILE A 462 20.87 -6.89 -29.01
N THR A 463 20.85 -5.62 -28.60
CA THR A 463 20.19 -4.53 -29.34
C THR A 463 21.04 -4.08 -30.53
N GLU A 464 20.38 -3.60 -31.60
CA GLU A 464 21.02 -3.08 -32.81
C GLU A 464 22.07 -1.98 -32.51
N LYS A 465 21.77 -1.10 -31.55
CA LYS A 465 22.69 -0.08 -31.04
C LYS A 465 24.00 -0.65 -30.47
N PHE A 466 23.99 -1.87 -29.91
CA PHE A 466 25.21 -2.54 -29.48
C PHE A 466 25.89 -3.30 -30.63
N CYS A 467 25.10 -3.84 -31.57
CA CYS A 467 25.63 -4.55 -32.74
C CYS A 467 26.63 -3.72 -33.55
N THR A 468 26.36 -2.42 -33.75
CA THR A 468 27.24 -1.50 -34.50
C THR A 468 28.49 -1.13 -33.68
N ILE A 469 28.30 -0.66 -32.45
CA ILE A 469 29.39 -0.19 -31.56
C ILE A 469 30.43 -1.29 -31.25
N PHE A 470 30.02 -2.57 -31.30
CA PHE A 470 30.91 -3.72 -31.07
C PHE A 470 31.68 -4.17 -32.33
N GLU A 471 31.25 -3.78 -33.54
CA GLU A 471 31.93 -4.12 -34.80
C GLU A 471 33.13 -3.19 -35.05
N ASP A 472 32.96 -1.88 -34.88
CA ASP A 472 33.97 -0.82 -35.08
C ASP A 472 35.28 -0.98 -34.25
N LYS A 473 35.37 -2.01 -33.40
CA LYS A 473 36.45 -2.20 -32.41
C LYS A 473 37.13 -3.57 -32.44
N GLN A 474 36.70 -4.51 -33.30
CA GLN A 474 37.44 -5.78 -33.43
C GLN A 474 38.78 -5.62 -34.19
N ASP A 475 38.91 -4.60 -35.05
CA ASP A 475 40.14 -4.32 -35.83
C ASP A 475 41.29 -3.65 -35.04
N LEU A 476 41.12 -3.37 -33.74
CA LEU A 476 42.13 -2.74 -32.87
C LEU A 476 43.01 -3.74 -32.09
N GLY A 477 43.10 -4.99 -32.56
CA GLY A 477 43.51 -6.17 -31.80
C GLY A 477 44.97 -6.30 -31.32
N ASP A 478 45.84 -5.30 -31.51
CA ASP A 478 47.30 -5.48 -31.39
C ASP A 478 48.04 -4.48 -30.44
N LYS A 479 47.32 -3.61 -29.70
CA LYS A 479 47.95 -2.54 -28.88
C LYS A 479 47.31 -2.21 -27.53
N PHE A 480 46.95 -3.20 -26.71
CA PHE A 480 46.61 -2.96 -25.30
C PHE A 480 47.19 -4.01 -24.36
N GLU A 481 47.76 -3.56 -23.24
CA GLU A 481 48.20 -4.44 -22.15
C GLU A 481 46.98 -5.09 -21.47
N PRO A 482 47.00 -6.39 -21.17
CA PRO A 482 45.96 -7.03 -20.38
C PRO A 482 45.93 -6.48 -18.95
N LEU A 483 44.74 -6.27 -18.38
CA LEU A 483 44.56 -6.11 -16.94
C LEU A 483 44.92 -7.44 -16.24
N THR A 484 46.18 -7.57 -15.84
CA THR A 484 46.83 -8.81 -15.41
C THR A 484 46.15 -9.50 -14.23
N ASP A 485 45.49 -8.75 -13.34
CA ASP A 485 44.80 -9.30 -12.16
C ASP A 485 43.42 -9.92 -12.45
N PHE A 486 42.82 -9.68 -13.63
CA PHE A 486 41.41 -10.05 -13.84
C PHE A 486 41.14 -11.57 -13.81
N GLN A 487 42.13 -12.40 -14.13
CA GLN A 487 42.00 -13.87 -14.11
C GLN A 487 42.00 -14.47 -12.69
N SER A 488 42.33 -13.68 -11.66
CA SER A 488 42.36 -14.12 -10.26
C SER A 488 41.08 -13.82 -9.45
N LEU A 489 40.21 -12.95 -9.97
CA LEU A 489 39.06 -12.41 -9.27
C LEU A 489 37.89 -13.40 -9.21
N LYS A 490 37.40 -13.70 -8.00
CA LYS A 490 36.23 -14.57 -7.78
C LYS A 490 34.95 -13.90 -8.31
N PRO A 491 33.96 -14.67 -8.83
CA PRO A 491 32.71 -14.12 -9.37
C PRO A 491 31.86 -13.28 -8.41
N SER A 492 32.07 -13.41 -7.09
CA SER A 492 31.46 -12.59 -6.06
C SER A 492 31.95 -11.13 -6.05
N THR A 493 33.19 -10.89 -6.47
CA THR A 493 33.85 -9.58 -6.35
C THR A 493 33.49 -8.64 -7.51
N TRP A 494 32.96 -9.18 -8.62
CA TRP A 494 32.63 -8.41 -9.81
C TRP A 494 31.48 -7.41 -9.64
N GLN A 495 30.60 -7.59 -8.64
CA GLN A 495 29.45 -6.69 -8.44
C GLN A 495 29.88 -5.30 -7.97
N ILE A 496 30.89 -5.20 -7.12
CA ILE A 496 31.44 -3.93 -6.59
C ILE A 496 32.06 -3.11 -7.74
N TRP A 497 32.72 -3.76 -8.70
CA TRP A 497 33.27 -3.10 -9.89
C TRP A 497 32.21 -2.65 -10.91
N LEU A 498 30.98 -3.15 -10.84
CA LEU A 498 29.94 -2.85 -11.83
C LEU A 498 29.21 -1.53 -11.59
N GLU A 499 29.39 -0.87 -10.45
CA GLU A 499 28.70 0.37 -10.10
C GLU A 499 29.29 1.57 -10.87
N ASP A 500 30.61 1.81 -10.77
CA ASP A 500 31.29 2.95 -11.43
C ASP A 500 31.90 2.65 -12.82
N ILE A 501 31.86 1.41 -13.31
CA ILE A 501 32.49 1.06 -14.60
C ILE A 501 31.89 1.87 -15.77
N SER A 502 32.78 2.44 -16.61
CA SER A 502 32.43 3.16 -17.84
C SER A 502 32.09 2.22 -18.99
N SER A 503 31.37 2.72 -20.00
CA SER A 503 30.98 1.93 -21.17
C SER A 503 32.18 1.41 -21.98
N LEU A 504 33.28 2.16 -22.04
CA LEU A 504 34.52 1.71 -22.69
C LEU A 504 35.17 0.56 -21.92
N ALA A 505 35.33 0.70 -20.60
CA ALA A 505 35.90 -0.35 -19.76
C ALA A 505 35.04 -1.62 -19.75
N ALA A 506 33.71 -1.47 -19.71
CA ALA A 506 32.77 -2.58 -19.76
C ALA A 506 32.81 -3.34 -21.09
N MET A 507 33.00 -2.64 -22.22
CA MET A 507 33.14 -3.26 -23.54
C MET A 507 34.49 -3.98 -23.70
N ASN A 508 35.58 -3.40 -23.18
CA ASN A 508 36.87 -4.09 -23.08
C ASN A 508 36.75 -5.36 -22.22
N LEU A 509 35.96 -5.32 -21.13
CA LEU A 509 35.69 -6.49 -20.28
C LEU A 509 35.00 -7.62 -21.05
N LEU A 510 34.03 -7.31 -21.92
CA LEU A 510 33.37 -8.29 -22.78
C LEU A 510 34.36 -8.94 -23.77
N ILE A 511 35.25 -8.15 -24.37
CA ILE A 511 36.31 -8.65 -25.26
C ILE A 511 37.25 -9.60 -24.50
N THR A 512 37.71 -9.22 -23.30
CA THR A 512 38.52 -10.08 -22.41
C THR A 512 37.79 -11.37 -22.02
N CYS A 513 36.46 -11.32 -21.84
CA CYS A 513 35.61 -12.50 -21.63
C CYS A 513 35.34 -13.34 -22.90
N ARG A 514 36.05 -13.06 -24.01
CA ARG A 514 35.91 -13.71 -25.33
C ARG A 514 34.50 -13.62 -25.92
N ALA A 515 33.80 -12.52 -25.66
CA ALA A 515 32.49 -12.26 -26.25
C ALA A 515 32.60 -12.17 -27.78
N ASN A 516 31.79 -12.94 -28.50
CA ASN A 516 31.75 -12.91 -29.97
C ASN A 516 30.32 -12.67 -30.48
N LYS A 517 30.15 -11.76 -31.43
CA LYS A 517 28.84 -11.44 -32.02
C LYS A 517 28.49 -12.47 -33.10
N ILE A 518 27.31 -13.06 -33.05
CA ILE A 518 26.81 -13.97 -34.10
C ILE A 518 25.34 -13.67 -34.45
N VAL A 519 24.94 -13.98 -35.67
CA VAL A 519 23.55 -13.86 -36.13
C VAL A 519 22.66 -14.91 -35.44
N ASP A 520 21.53 -14.45 -34.90
CA ASP A 520 20.59 -15.23 -34.09
C ASP A 520 19.59 -16.00 -34.96
N LYS A 521 20.02 -17.15 -35.47
CA LYS A 521 19.18 -18.05 -36.27
C LYS A 521 18.08 -18.78 -35.47
N ALA A 522 17.88 -18.46 -34.18
CA ALA A 522 17.03 -19.22 -33.25
C ALA A 522 15.95 -18.34 -32.58
N MET A 523 15.17 -17.62 -33.38
CA MET A 523 14.14 -16.66 -32.93
C MET A 523 13.06 -17.29 -32.02
N LYS A 524 13.32 -17.31 -30.70
CA LYS A 524 12.41 -17.81 -29.66
C LYS A 524 11.83 -16.64 -28.85
N VAL A 525 10.81 -16.00 -29.42
CA VAL A 525 10.05 -14.89 -28.80
C VAL A 525 9.38 -15.34 -27.48
N LYS A 526 9.28 -14.44 -26.49
CA LYS A 526 8.39 -14.63 -25.33
C LYS A 526 6.92 -14.40 -25.74
N LYS A 527 6.10 -15.46 -25.71
CA LYS A 527 4.65 -15.28 -25.48
C LYS A 527 4.43 -15.03 -23.99
N THR A 528 3.92 -13.85 -23.64
CA THR A 528 3.50 -13.51 -22.27
C THR A 528 2.11 -14.09 -22.02
N PRO A 529 1.85 -14.76 -20.87
CA PRO A 529 0.50 -15.24 -20.55
C PRO A 529 -0.45 -14.05 -20.33
N ILE A 530 -1.65 -14.13 -20.90
CA ILE A 530 -2.69 -13.11 -20.75
C ILE A 530 -3.26 -13.20 -19.33
N SER A 531 -3.42 -12.06 -18.64
CA SER A 531 -4.01 -12.03 -17.30
C SER A 531 -5.50 -12.41 -17.35
N PRO A 532 -6.01 -13.31 -16.47
CA PRO A 532 -7.44 -13.63 -16.40
C PRO A 532 -8.33 -12.39 -16.20
N PHE A 533 -7.86 -11.38 -15.46
CA PHE A 533 -8.56 -10.09 -15.33
C PHE A 533 -8.71 -9.36 -16.68
N LYS A 534 -7.69 -9.47 -17.56
CA LYS A 534 -7.74 -8.88 -18.90
C LYS A 534 -8.75 -9.64 -19.77
N VAL A 535 -8.71 -10.98 -19.78
CA VAL A 535 -9.67 -11.82 -20.51
C VAL A 535 -11.10 -11.51 -20.05
N MET A 536 -11.35 -11.45 -18.74
CA MET A 536 -12.65 -11.11 -18.17
C MET A 536 -13.09 -9.70 -18.57
N LYS A 537 -12.19 -8.70 -18.52
CA LYS A 537 -12.54 -7.33 -18.92
C LYS A 537 -12.86 -7.22 -20.42
N GLU A 538 -12.13 -7.91 -21.28
CA GLU A 538 -12.37 -7.91 -22.73
C GLU A 538 -13.70 -8.62 -23.06
N ALA A 539 -13.96 -9.79 -22.46
CA ALA A 539 -15.21 -10.52 -22.66
C ALA A 539 -16.44 -9.77 -22.12
N VAL A 540 -16.37 -9.20 -20.91
CA VAL A 540 -17.48 -8.40 -20.35
C VAL A 540 -17.69 -7.10 -21.13
N ALA A 541 -16.64 -6.47 -21.67
CA ALA A 541 -16.79 -5.31 -22.55
C ALA A 541 -17.57 -5.65 -23.83
N THR A 542 -17.30 -6.81 -24.44
CA THR A 542 -18.07 -7.30 -25.58
C THR A 542 -19.54 -7.53 -25.23
N LEU A 543 -19.83 -8.11 -24.05
CA LEU A 543 -21.19 -8.35 -23.58
C LEU A 543 -21.96 -7.03 -23.32
N LEU A 544 -21.35 -6.06 -22.63
CA LEU A 544 -21.96 -4.74 -22.39
C LEU A 544 -22.31 -4.02 -23.70
N ASN A 545 -21.39 -4.05 -24.69
CA ASN A 545 -21.63 -3.48 -26.01
C ASN A 545 -22.80 -4.16 -26.75
N HIS A 546 -22.98 -5.48 -26.60
CA HIS A 546 -24.10 -6.21 -27.21
C HIS A 546 -25.45 -5.72 -26.65
N HIS A 547 -25.56 -5.61 -25.32
CA HIS A 547 -26.80 -5.18 -24.67
C HIS A 547 -26.99 -3.64 -24.62
N GLY A 548 -26.08 -2.86 -25.23
CA GLY A 548 -26.15 -1.39 -25.23
C GLY A 548 -25.96 -0.75 -23.85
N LEU A 549 -25.22 -1.41 -22.95
CA LEU A 549 -25.05 -1.00 -21.56
C LEU A 549 -23.81 -0.10 -21.37
N PRO A 550 -23.77 0.76 -20.33
CA PRO A 550 -22.66 1.70 -20.09
C PRO A 550 -21.31 1.01 -19.92
N SER A 551 -20.30 1.48 -20.66
CA SER A 551 -18.93 0.94 -20.63
C SER A 551 -18.22 1.17 -19.28
N GLU A 552 -18.67 2.19 -18.54
CA GLU A 552 -18.27 2.61 -17.21
C GLU A 552 -18.46 1.47 -16.18
N LEU A 553 -19.41 0.55 -16.43
CA LEU A 553 -19.61 -0.64 -15.61
C LEU A 553 -18.33 -1.50 -15.52
N LEU A 554 -17.44 -1.47 -16.52
CA LEU A 554 -16.15 -2.17 -16.49
C LEU A 554 -15.19 -1.74 -15.37
N GLU A 555 -15.47 -0.63 -14.69
CA GLU A 555 -14.73 -0.17 -13.50
C GLU A 555 -15.15 -0.92 -12.22
N GLN A 556 -16.33 -1.56 -12.23
CA GLN A 556 -16.83 -2.38 -11.11
C GLN A 556 -16.26 -3.82 -11.10
N LEU A 557 -15.42 -4.17 -12.08
CA LEU A 557 -14.86 -5.52 -12.23
C LEU A 557 -13.84 -5.85 -11.13
N PRO A 558 -13.92 -7.02 -10.47
CA PRO A 558 -12.96 -7.42 -9.46
C PRO A 558 -11.55 -7.63 -10.04
N SER A 559 -10.57 -6.90 -9.52
CA SER A 559 -9.14 -7.15 -9.80
C SER A 559 -8.52 -8.24 -8.93
N ARG A 560 -9.29 -8.79 -7.97
CA ARG A 560 -8.92 -9.89 -7.07
C ARG A 560 -10.15 -10.72 -6.70
N TRP A 561 -9.93 -12.01 -6.47
CA TRP A 561 -10.92 -12.99 -6.03
C TRP A 561 -10.21 -14.09 -5.23
N GLU A 562 -10.97 -14.85 -4.45
CA GLU A 562 -10.51 -16.01 -3.70
C GLU A 562 -10.78 -17.30 -4.50
N ARG A 563 -10.11 -18.42 -4.17
CA ARG A 563 -10.46 -19.76 -4.63
C ARG A 563 -10.61 -20.67 -3.42
N LEU A 564 -11.74 -21.37 -3.34
CA LEU A 564 -12.10 -22.25 -2.24
C LEU A 564 -12.48 -23.61 -2.82
N GLY A 565 -11.54 -24.56 -2.76
CA GLY A 565 -11.63 -25.78 -3.55
C GLY A 565 -11.59 -25.46 -5.05
N ASP A 566 -12.62 -25.89 -5.76
CA ASP A 566 -12.89 -25.64 -7.18
C ASP A 566 -13.67 -24.33 -7.44
N ILE A 567 -14.39 -23.79 -6.44
CA ILE A 567 -15.16 -22.54 -6.57
C ILE A 567 -14.22 -21.32 -6.58
N ILE A 568 -14.43 -20.39 -7.53
CA ILE A 568 -13.90 -19.02 -7.42
C ILE A 568 -14.92 -18.14 -6.71
N VAL A 569 -14.44 -17.40 -5.71
CA VAL A 569 -15.24 -16.56 -4.81
C VAL A 569 -14.91 -15.09 -5.06
N LEU A 570 -15.86 -14.38 -5.67
CA LEU A 570 -15.79 -12.95 -5.92
C LEU A 570 -16.08 -12.14 -4.64
N PRO A 571 -15.41 -10.99 -4.43
CA PRO A 571 -15.72 -10.07 -3.34
C PRO A 571 -17.20 -9.65 -3.28
N VAL A 572 -17.70 -9.37 -2.07
CA VAL A 572 -19.06 -8.82 -1.79
C VAL A 572 -19.36 -7.48 -2.48
N PHE A 573 -18.34 -6.85 -3.06
CA PHE A 573 -18.39 -5.57 -3.74
C PHE A 573 -18.21 -5.67 -5.25
N SER A 574 -18.19 -6.86 -5.82
CA SER A 574 -18.15 -7.10 -7.26
C SER A 574 -19.53 -7.04 -7.89
N PHE A 575 -19.65 -6.40 -9.04
CA PHE A 575 -20.90 -6.27 -9.80
C PHE A 575 -22.04 -5.71 -8.92
N LYS A 576 -21.89 -4.46 -8.49
CA LYS A 576 -22.81 -3.81 -7.51
C LYS A 576 -24.08 -3.26 -8.15
N ASP A 577 -24.00 -2.85 -9.40
CA ASP A 577 -25.11 -2.25 -10.12
C ASP A 577 -26.23 -3.25 -10.38
N GLN A 578 -27.49 -2.84 -10.19
CA GLN A 578 -28.65 -3.67 -10.50
C GLN A 578 -28.78 -3.95 -12.01
N VAL A 579 -28.12 -3.14 -12.86
CA VAL A 579 -27.98 -3.42 -14.29
C VAL A 579 -27.32 -4.77 -14.55
N TRP A 580 -26.39 -5.23 -13.70
CA TRP A 580 -25.75 -6.54 -13.89
C TRP A 580 -26.71 -7.72 -13.73
N ASP A 581 -27.71 -7.61 -12.84
CA ASP A 581 -28.70 -8.66 -12.61
C ASP A 581 -29.56 -8.89 -13.87
N SER A 582 -29.73 -7.87 -14.73
CA SER A 582 -30.47 -7.98 -15.99
C SER A 582 -29.78 -8.85 -17.05
N ILE A 583 -28.44 -8.93 -17.04
CA ILE A 583 -27.63 -9.74 -17.97
C ILE A 583 -26.96 -10.94 -17.28
N GLY A 584 -27.25 -11.19 -16.00
CA GLY A 584 -26.58 -12.20 -15.16
C GLY A 584 -26.48 -13.60 -15.77
N LYS A 585 -27.50 -14.03 -16.53
CA LYS A 585 -27.55 -15.35 -17.19
C LYS A 585 -26.43 -15.58 -18.21
N GLU A 586 -25.99 -14.53 -18.89
CA GLU A 586 -24.93 -14.57 -19.90
C GLU A 586 -23.59 -14.10 -19.31
N LEU A 587 -23.65 -13.14 -18.37
CA LEU A 587 -22.51 -12.61 -17.64
C LEU A 587 -21.77 -13.67 -16.81
N TRP A 588 -22.49 -14.45 -15.98
CA TRP A 588 -21.83 -15.33 -15.02
C TRP A 588 -21.06 -16.50 -15.65
N PRO A 589 -21.58 -17.22 -16.67
CA PRO A 589 -20.81 -18.24 -17.38
C PRO A 589 -19.55 -17.67 -18.05
N LEU A 590 -19.66 -16.49 -18.68
CA LEU A 590 -18.56 -15.79 -19.33
C LEU A 590 -17.47 -15.36 -18.33
N VAL A 591 -17.87 -14.87 -17.14
CA VAL A 591 -16.93 -14.55 -16.05
C VAL A 591 -16.27 -15.83 -15.51
N ALA A 592 -17.02 -16.93 -15.37
CA ALA A 592 -16.47 -18.21 -14.92
C ALA A 592 -15.41 -18.76 -15.90
N GLU A 593 -15.71 -18.75 -17.21
CA GLU A 593 -14.78 -19.15 -18.26
C GLU A 593 -13.51 -18.28 -18.26
N ALA A 594 -13.66 -16.95 -18.26
CA ALA A 594 -12.54 -16.00 -18.29
C ALA A 594 -11.62 -16.08 -17.04
N LEU A 595 -12.16 -16.54 -15.91
CA LEU A 595 -11.41 -16.80 -14.68
C LEU A 595 -10.90 -18.24 -14.53
N GLY A 596 -11.18 -19.12 -15.50
CA GLY A 596 -10.74 -20.52 -15.50
C GLY A 596 -11.40 -21.35 -14.39
N THR A 597 -12.73 -21.30 -14.31
CA THR A 597 -13.55 -22.10 -13.39
C THR A 597 -14.86 -22.57 -14.03
N HIS A 598 -15.44 -23.64 -13.48
CA HIS A 598 -16.81 -24.07 -13.79
C HIS A 598 -17.80 -23.71 -12.66
N ARG A 599 -17.31 -23.24 -11.51
CA ARG A 599 -18.13 -22.82 -10.36
C ARG A 599 -17.67 -21.45 -9.88
N LEU A 600 -18.62 -20.53 -9.76
CA LEU A 600 -18.41 -19.12 -9.45
C LEU A 600 -19.40 -18.70 -8.36
N ALA A 601 -18.92 -17.97 -7.37
CA ALA A 601 -19.71 -17.49 -6.25
C ALA A 601 -19.36 -16.05 -5.87
N ARG A 602 -20.21 -15.38 -5.09
CA ARG A 602 -20.00 -14.03 -4.54
C ARG A 602 -20.14 -14.06 -3.02
N GLN A 603 -19.18 -13.45 -2.31
CA GLN A 603 -19.25 -13.32 -0.85
C GLN A 603 -20.50 -12.52 -0.44
N GLY A 604 -21.31 -13.05 0.48
CA GLY A 604 -22.36 -12.28 1.15
C GLY A 604 -21.93 -11.80 2.54
N ARG A 605 -22.64 -10.81 3.09
CA ARG A 605 -22.43 -10.37 4.48
C ARG A 605 -22.83 -11.49 5.46
N ILE A 606 -21.85 -12.03 6.19
CA ILE A 606 -22.02 -13.08 7.22
C ILE A 606 -23.20 -12.72 8.14
N ALA A 607 -24.03 -13.71 8.48
CA ALA A 607 -25.16 -13.50 9.38
C ALA A 607 -24.69 -13.20 10.82
N GLN A 608 -25.34 -12.25 11.50
CA GLN A 608 -25.17 -12.03 12.95
C GLN A 608 -26.01 -13.04 13.77
N THR A 609 -26.14 -14.27 13.28
CA THR A 609 -26.66 -15.43 14.02
C THR A 609 -25.57 -15.98 14.94
N GLY A 610 -25.96 -16.64 16.04
CA GLY A 610 -24.99 -17.28 16.96
C GLY A 610 -24.13 -18.36 16.29
N THR A 611 -24.59 -18.91 15.18
CA THR A 611 -23.95 -19.92 14.33
C THR A 611 -23.01 -19.34 13.25
N ARG A 612 -23.00 -18.01 13.06
CA ARG A 612 -22.15 -17.28 12.09
C ARG A 612 -22.30 -17.77 10.64
N ASP A 613 -23.52 -17.99 10.21
CA ASP A 613 -23.81 -18.65 8.94
C ASP A 613 -23.23 -17.87 7.75
N SER A 614 -22.69 -18.63 6.79
CA SER A 614 -22.26 -18.09 5.51
C SER A 614 -23.45 -17.53 4.73
N LYS A 615 -23.20 -16.49 3.93
CA LYS A 615 -24.13 -15.99 2.90
C LYS A 615 -23.49 -16.00 1.52
N LEU A 616 -22.54 -16.89 1.27
CA LEU A 616 -21.98 -17.10 -0.07
C LEU A 616 -23.11 -17.40 -1.06
N GLU A 617 -23.15 -16.65 -2.16
CA GLU A 617 -24.12 -16.77 -3.24
C GLU A 617 -23.48 -17.52 -4.41
N ILE A 618 -24.13 -18.57 -4.94
CA ILE A 618 -23.65 -19.27 -6.14
C ILE A 618 -24.17 -18.56 -7.38
N LEU A 619 -23.26 -18.14 -8.26
CA LEU A 619 -23.55 -17.46 -9.53
C LEU A 619 -23.45 -18.40 -10.73
N VAL A 620 -22.52 -19.36 -10.68
CA VAL A 620 -22.41 -20.49 -11.62
C VAL A 620 -22.09 -21.75 -10.82
N GLY A 621 -22.77 -22.84 -11.12
CA GLY A 621 -22.57 -24.13 -10.47
C GLY A 621 -23.87 -24.72 -9.92
N ASP A 622 -23.71 -25.76 -9.12
CA ASP A 622 -24.75 -26.68 -8.65
C ASP A 622 -25.13 -26.46 -7.19
N ASN A 623 -24.14 -26.27 -6.32
CA ASN A 623 -24.28 -26.10 -4.87
C ASN A 623 -22.99 -25.48 -4.28
N GLY A 624 -22.97 -25.26 -2.97
CA GLY A 624 -21.81 -24.72 -2.24
C GLY A 624 -20.79 -25.74 -1.74
N TRP A 625 -20.95 -27.04 -2.02
CA TRP A 625 -20.12 -28.08 -1.44
C TRP A 625 -18.73 -28.10 -2.09
N VAL A 626 -17.68 -28.00 -1.28
CA VAL A 626 -16.28 -27.91 -1.70
C VAL A 626 -15.38 -28.82 -0.88
N ASP A 627 -14.37 -29.38 -1.55
CA ASP A 627 -13.25 -30.07 -0.91
C ASP A 627 -12.03 -29.14 -0.86
N HIS A 628 -11.51 -28.93 0.34
CA HIS A 628 -10.25 -28.23 0.59
C HIS A 628 -9.24 -29.17 1.25
N ARG A 629 -7.95 -29.05 0.92
CA ARG A 629 -6.88 -29.91 1.46
C ARG A 629 -5.77 -29.06 2.08
N GLU A 630 -5.45 -29.33 3.34
CA GLU A 630 -4.50 -28.57 4.15
C GLU A 630 -3.73 -29.54 5.05
N ASN A 631 -2.39 -29.50 5.06
CA ASN A 631 -1.54 -30.31 5.95
C ASN A 631 -1.79 -31.84 5.89
N GLY A 632 -2.32 -32.34 4.78
CA GLY A 632 -2.71 -33.76 4.60
C GLY A 632 -4.14 -34.10 5.05
N ILE A 633 -4.89 -33.12 5.58
CA ILE A 633 -6.28 -33.27 6.01
C ILE A 633 -7.22 -32.78 4.90
N VAL A 634 -8.34 -33.48 4.70
CA VAL A 634 -9.45 -33.09 3.83
C VAL A 634 -10.54 -32.39 4.64
N TYR A 635 -10.95 -31.21 4.20
CA TYR A 635 -12.07 -30.44 4.74
C TYR A 635 -13.13 -30.29 3.64
N SER A 636 -14.19 -31.07 3.74
CA SER A 636 -15.35 -31.13 2.85
C SER A 636 -16.54 -30.46 3.54
N PHE A 637 -17.09 -29.39 2.96
CA PHE A 637 -18.15 -28.59 3.59
C PHE A 637 -18.97 -27.77 2.59
N ASP A 638 -20.17 -27.35 2.99
CA ASP A 638 -20.99 -26.40 2.22
C ASP A 638 -20.56 -24.95 2.52
N ALA A 639 -19.86 -24.31 1.59
CA ALA A 639 -19.41 -22.92 1.70
C ALA A 639 -20.57 -21.90 1.70
N THR A 640 -21.80 -22.29 1.34
CA THR A 640 -23.02 -21.45 1.45
C THR A 640 -23.69 -21.54 2.82
N LYS A 641 -23.18 -22.40 3.73
CA LYS A 641 -23.69 -22.58 5.09
C LYS A 641 -22.61 -22.39 6.15
N CYS A 642 -21.47 -23.06 5.98
CA CYS A 642 -20.35 -23.07 6.91
C CYS A 642 -19.32 -22.01 6.56
N MET A 643 -18.72 -21.39 7.58
CA MET A 643 -17.58 -20.49 7.41
C MET A 643 -16.26 -21.28 7.36
N PHE A 644 -15.42 -21.02 6.35
CA PHE A 644 -14.03 -21.48 6.31
C PHE A 644 -13.03 -20.34 6.59
N SER A 645 -12.06 -20.57 7.48
CA SER A 645 -11.08 -19.56 7.89
C SER A 645 -9.64 -20.04 7.68
N TRP A 646 -9.02 -19.52 6.62
CA TRP A 646 -7.60 -19.72 6.30
C TRP A 646 -6.66 -19.19 7.39
N GLY A 647 -7.04 -18.11 8.09
CA GLY A 647 -6.17 -17.38 9.00
C GLY A 647 -5.81 -18.06 10.33
N ASN A 648 -6.08 -19.36 10.49
CA ASN A 648 -5.70 -20.17 11.65
C ASN A 648 -4.67 -21.26 11.29
N LEU A 649 -4.08 -21.24 10.08
CA LEU A 649 -3.14 -22.27 9.59
C LEU A 649 -1.97 -22.53 10.56
N SER A 650 -1.38 -21.49 11.15
CA SER A 650 -0.30 -21.60 12.15
C SER A 650 -0.73 -22.38 13.40
N GLU A 651 -1.94 -22.12 13.92
CA GLU A 651 -2.46 -22.79 15.10
C GLU A 651 -2.95 -24.21 14.81
N LYS A 652 -3.56 -24.44 13.64
CA LYS A 652 -3.88 -25.81 13.16
C LYS A 652 -2.61 -26.64 13.01
N LEU A 653 -1.52 -26.04 12.53
CA LEU A 653 -0.19 -26.67 12.52
C LEU A 653 0.34 -26.91 13.93
N ARG A 654 0.22 -25.96 14.87
CA ARG A 654 0.67 -26.13 16.26
C ARG A 654 -0.03 -27.32 16.94
N MET A 655 -1.37 -27.37 16.86
CA MET A 655 -2.15 -28.51 17.37
C MET A 655 -1.77 -29.83 16.69
N ALA A 656 -1.51 -29.81 15.38
CA ALA A 656 -1.09 -30.98 14.61
C ALA A 656 0.33 -31.51 14.93
N HIS A 657 1.15 -30.81 15.69
CA HIS A 657 2.50 -31.25 16.10
C HIS A 657 2.60 -31.70 17.57
N LEU A 658 1.48 -31.67 18.32
CA LEU A 658 1.43 -32.25 19.67
C LEU A 658 1.49 -33.78 19.58
N ASP A 659 2.09 -34.45 20.57
CA ASP A 659 1.82 -35.88 20.79
C ASP A 659 0.60 -36.01 21.70
N CYS A 660 -0.46 -36.61 21.16
CA CYS A 660 -1.71 -36.87 21.86
C CYS A 660 -2.10 -38.36 21.80
N LYS A 661 -1.18 -39.27 21.45
CA LYS A 661 -1.47 -40.68 21.16
C LYS A 661 -2.40 -41.38 22.16
N ASP A 662 -2.19 -41.14 23.45
CA ASP A 662 -2.95 -41.76 24.53
C ASP A 662 -3.99 -40.83 25.18
N GLN A 663 -4.11 -39.58 24.68
CA GLN A 663 -4.96 -38.51 25.23
C GLN A 663 -6.38 -38.51 24.62
N VAL A 664 -7.37 -38.35 25.50
CA VAL A 664 -8.77 -38.03 25.20
C VAL A 664 -8.94 -36.52 25.21
N ILE A 665 -9.50 -35.97 24.13
CA ILE A 665 -9.64 -34.53 23.92
C ILE A 665 -11.13 -34.16 23.80
N VAL A 666 -11.50 -32.98 24.27
CA VAL A 666 -12.83 -32.39 24.04
C VAL A 666 -12.66 -31.08 23.28
N ASP A 667 -13.26 -30.96 22.09
CA ASP A 667 -13.39 -29.68 21.38
C ASP A 667 -14.80 -29.13 21.66
N LEU A 668 -14.90 -27.96 22.28
CA LEU A 668 -16.19 -27.35 22.64
C LEU A 668 -16.83 -26.54 21.49
N PHE A 669 -16.10 -26.34 20.38
CA PHE A 669 -16.53 -25.53 19.24
C PHE A 669 -16.00 -26.11 17.91
N ALA A 670 -16.30 -27.38 17.67
CA ALA A 670 -15.63 -28.18 16.63
C ALA A 670 -15.81 -27.63 15.20
N GLY A 671 -16.94 -26.98 14.90
CA GLY A 671 -17.28 -26.51 13.56
C GLY A 671 -17.30 -27.67 12.56
N ILE A 672 -16.57 -27.51 11.45
CA ILE A 672 -16.39 -28.57 10.45
C ILE A 672 -15.25 -29.57 10.81
N GLY A 673 -14.72 -29.49 12.04
CA GLY A 673 -13.56 -30.25 12.51
C GLY A 673 -12.25 -29.44 12.57
N TYR A 674 -12.31 -28.14 12.89
CA TYR A 674 -11.18 -27.21 12.79
C TYR A 674 -9.93 -27.65 13.55
N PHE A 675 -10.09 -28.11 14.80
CA PHE A 675 -9.00 -28.64 15.62
C PHE A 675 -9.15 -30.15 15.87
N VAL A 676 -10.38 -30.68 15.91
CA VAL A 676 -10.69 -32.12 15.88
C VAL A 676 -9.85 -32.90 14.86
N LEU A 677 -9.79 -32.45 13.61
CA LEU A 677 -9.07 -33.18 12.55
C LEU A 677 -7.54 -33.08 12.70
N PRO A 678 -6.92 -31.91 12.98
CA PRO A 678 -5.53 -31.83 13.42
C PRO A 678 -5.18 -32.77 14.57
N PHE A 679 -6.03 -32.84 15.61
CA PHE A 679 -5.82 -33.74 16.73
C PHE A 679 -5.86 -35.22 16.31
N LEU A 680 -6.86 -35.64 15.53
CA LEU A 680 -7.03 -37.04 15.14
C LEU A 680 -6.04 -37.54 14.09
N VAL A 681 -5.75 -36.72 13.08
CA VAL A 681 -4.99 -37.12 11.87
C VAL A 681 -3.49 -36.87 12.03
N ARG A 682 -3.09 -35.88 12.84
CA ARG A 682 -1.68 -35.45 12.94
C ARG A 682 -1.10 -35.60 14.35
N ALA A 683 -1.82 -35.14 15.38
CA ALA A 683 -1.44 -35.39 16.78
C ALA A 683 -1.77 -36.82 17.27
N ASN A 684 -2.44 -37.62 16.43
CA ASN A 684 -2.82 -39.00 16.65
C ASN A 684 -3.67 -39.24 17.91
N ALA A 685 -4.54 -38.29 18.29
CA ALA A 685 -5.37 -38.35 19.50
C ALA A 685 -6.15 -39.67 19.65
N LYS A 686 -6.17 -40.23 20.87
CA LYS A 686 -6.83 -41.50 21.19
C LYS A 686 -8.35 -41.46 20.91
N MET A 687 -8.99 -40.37 21.29
CA MET A 687 -10.41 -40.11 21.15
C MET A 687 -10.66 -38.59 21.20
N VAL A 688 -11.55 -38.07 20.36
CA VAL A 688 -11.99 -36.68 20.42
C VAL A 688 -13.51 -36.58 20.54
N TYR A 689 -14.00 -35.96 21.60
CA TYR A 689 -15.40 -35.53 21.69
C TYR A 689 -15.54 -34.15 21.04
N ALA A 690 -16.41 -34.03 20.05
CA ALA A 690 -16.56 -32.84 19.23
C ALA A 690 -17.95 -32.21 19.43
N CYS A 691 -18.02 -31.14 20.21
CA CYS A 691 -19.28 -30.43 20.46
C CYS A 691 -19.53 -29.40 19.35
N GLU A 692 -20.72 -29.44 18.75
CA GLU A 692 -21.15 -28.48 17.73
C GLU A 692 -22.68 -28.38 17.72
N TRP A 693 -23.23 -27.20 17.42
CA TRP A 693 -24.68 -26.94 17.43
C TRP A 693 -25.26 -26.52 16.06
N ASN A 694 -24.40 -26.18 15.09
CA ASN A 694 -24.84 -25.86 13.73
C ASN A 694 -25.01 -27.16 12.93
N PRO A 695 -26.24 -27.53 12.49
CA PRO A 695 -26.49 -28.80 11.79
C PRO A 695 -25.76 -28.90 10.43
N HIS A 696 -25.42 -27.77 9.81
CA HIS A 696 -24.59 -27.76 8.60
C HIS A 696 -23.12 -28.07 8.92
N ALA A 697 -22.62 -27.57 10.05
CA ALA A 697 -21.26 -27.84 10.52
C ALA A 697 -21.11 -29.29 10.99
N ILE A 698 -22.08 -29.83 11.74
CA ILE A 698 -22.18 -31.26 12.10
C ILE A 698 -22.11 -32.14 10.84
N LYS A 699 -22.94 -31.86 9.82
CA LYS A 699 -22.96 -32.62 8.57
C LYS A 699 -21.63 -32.59 7.81
N ALA A 700 -20.89 -31.48 7.88
CA ALA A 700 -19.55 -31.37 7.32
C ALA A 700 -18.51 -32.13 8.16
N LEU A 701 -18.55 -31.98 9.50
CA LEU A 701 -17.68 -32.68 10.44
C LEU A 701 -17.76 -34.21 10.27
N CYS A 702 -18.97 -34.79 10.24
CA CYS A 702 -19.14 -36.23 10.05
C CYS A 702 -18.50 -36.71 8.73
N ARG A 703 -18.76 -36.00 7.62
CA ARG A 703 -18.12 -36.28 6.32
C ARG A 703 -16.60 -36.15 6.36
N ASN A 704 -16.06 -35.24 7.16
CA ASN A 704 -14.61 -35.06 7.29
C ASN A 704 -13.96 -36.15 8.15
N LEU A 705 -14.64 -36.62 9.20
CA LEU A 705 -14.21 -37.76 9.98
C LEU A 705 -14.15 -39.04 9.12
N GLU A 706 -15.12 -39.24 8.24
CA GLU A 706 -15.11 -40.31 7.21
C GLU A 706 -13.98 -40.10 6.19
N ALA A 707 -13.91 -38.93 5.55
CA ALA A 707 -12.96 -38.63 4.47
C ALA A 707 -11.48 -38.66 4.89
N ASN A 708 -11.19 -38.51 6.19
CA ASN A 708 -9.85 -38.66 6.77
C ASN A 708 -9.63 -40.01 7.47
N SER A 709 -10.62 -40.92 7.47
CA SER A 709 -10.56 -42.24 8.12
C SER A 709 -10.26 -42.18 9.63
N VAL A 710 -10.99 -41.34 10.36
CA VAL A 710 -10.84 -41.13 11.82
C VAL A 710 -12.17 -41.09 12.59
N ALA A 711 -13.28 -41.46 11.95
CA ALA A 711 -14.62 -41.48 12.57
C ALA A 711 -14.76 -42.47 13.74
N ASP A 712 -13.96 -43.53 13.76
CA ASP A 712 -13.86 -44.51 14.85
C ASP A 712 -13.30 -43.91 16.16
N ARG A 713 -12.54 -42.81 16.05
CA ARG A 713 -11.92 -42.08 17.18
C ARG A 713 -12.61 -40.75 17.49
N CYS A 714 -13.83 -40.51 17.01
CA CYS A 714 -14.55 -39.27 17.29
C CYS A 714 -16.01 -39.49 17.67
N VAL A 715 -16.45 -38.80 18.74
CA VAL A 715 -17.85 -38.74 19.15
C VAL A 715 -18.35 -37.32 18.93
N VAL A 716 -19.24 -37.14 17.96
CA VAL A 716 -19.90 -35.84 17.73
C VAL A 716 -21.04 -35.66 18.72
N LEU A 717 -21.09 -34.51 19.39
CA LEU A 717 -22.06 -34.18 20.43
C LEU A 717 -22.89 -32.98 19.96
N GLU A 718 -24.06 -33.27 19.39
CA GLU A 718 -24.94 -32.27 18.78
C GLU A 718 -25.66 -31.43 19.85
N GLY A 719 -25.43 -30.11 19.83
CA GLY A 719 -26.12 -29.13 20.66
C GLY A 719 -25.19 -28.20 21.43
N ASP A 720 -25.77 -27.43 22.35
CA ASP A 720 -25.06 -26.45 23.17
C ASP A 720 -24.08 -27.15 24.13
N ASN A 721 -22.77 -26.91 23.95
CA ASN A 721 -21.70 -27.57 24.71
C ASN A 721 -21.86 -27.42 26.24
N ARG A 722 -22.56 -26.37 26.71
CA ARG A 722 -22.80 -26.11 28.14
C ARG A 722 -23.76 -27.12 28.77
N VAL A 723 -24.48 -27.86 27.93
CA VAL A 723 -25.38 -28.98 28.27
C VAL A 723 -24.82 -30.31 27.79
N THR A 724 -24.22 -30.36 26.59
CA THR A 724 -23.84 -31.61 25.90
C THR A 724 -22.42 -32.10 26.15
N ALA A 725 -21.49 -31.24 26.61
CA ALA A 725 -20.10 -31.65 26.82
C ALA A 725 -19.98 -32.76 27.89
N PRO A 726 -19.07 -33.73 27.69
CA PRO A 726 -18.86 -34.80 28.66
C PRO A 726 -18.18 -34.26 29.91
N LYS A 727 -18.19 -35.03 31.00
CA LYS A 727 -17.59 -34.63 32.29
C LYS A 727 -16.57 -35.66 32.75
N GLY A 728 -15.43 -35.22 33.29
CA GLY A 728 -14.43 -36.10 33.89
C GLY A 728 -13.72 -37.05 32.90
N VAL A 729 -13.59 -36.69 31.62
CA VAL A 729 -13.03 -37.61 30.58
C VAL A 729 -11.71 -37.14 29.97
N ALA A 730 -11.49 -35.82 29.90
CA ALA A 730 -10.50 -35.23 29.01
C ALA A 730 -9.14 -35.02 29.69
N ASP A 731 -8.06 -35.39 28.99
CA ASP A 731 -6.71 -34.90 29.28
C ASP A 731 -6.52 -33.45 28.79
N ARG A 732 -7.32 -33.06 27.78
CA ARG A 732 -7.18 -31.79 27.06
C ARG A 732 -8.53 -31.26 26.56
N VAL A 733 -8.79 -29.96 26.70
CA VAL A 733 -9.97 -29.29 26.13
C VAL A 733 -9.55 -28.17 25.19
N CYS A 734 -10.16 -28.07 24.01
CA CYS A 734 -9.98 -26.98 23.06
C CYS A 734 -11.21 -26.06 23.06
N LEU A 735 -10.97 -24.75 23.12
CA LEU A 735 -12.01 -23.72 23.15
C LEU A 735 -11.81 -22.75 21.98
N GLY A 736 -12.01 -23.22 20.76
CA GLY A 736 -11.75 -22.49 19.50
C GLY A 736 -12.57 -21.22 19.20
N LEU A 737 -13.37 -20.70 20.16
CA LEU A 737 -14.28 -19.57 19.93
C LEU A 737 -13.61 -18.19 20.14
N LEU A 738 -13.76 -17.33 19.13
CA LEU A 738 -13.47 -15.88 19.21
C LEU A 738 -14.79 -15.09 19.18
N PRO A 739 -14.88 -13.87 19.76
CA PRO A 739 -13.80 -13.14 20.43
C PRO A 739 -13.48 -13.62 21.85
N SER A 740 -14.38 -14.37 22.49
CA SER A 740 -14.18 -14.98 23.80
C SER A 740 -14.91 -16.32 23.86
N SER A 741 -14.38 -17.22 24.69
CA SER A 741 -14.92 -18.54 25.01
C SER A 741 -15.49 -18.64 26.43
N GLU A 742 -15.51 -17.52 27.18
CA GLU A 742 -15.88 -17.42 28.61
C GLU A 742 -17.21 -18.11 28.97
N CYS A 743 -18.21 -18.03 28.09
CA CYS A 743 -19.52 -18.66 28.28
C CYS A 743 -19.47 -20.18 28.47
N SER A 744 -18.35 -20.84 28.10
CA SER A 744 -18.15 -22.29 28.14
C SER A 744 -17.00 -22.73 29.06
N TRP A 745 -16.36 -21.82 29.80
CA TRP A 745 -15.23 -22.17 30.70
C TRP A 745 -15.63 -23.16 31.80
N VAL A 746 -16.85 -23.06 32.33
CA VAL A 746 -17.41 -24.03 33.28
C VAL A 746 -17.57 -25.42 32.65
N ALA A 747 -17.96 -25.50 31.37
CA ALA A 747 -18.04 -26.78 30.65
C ALA A 747 -16.64 -27.39 30.45
N ALA A 748 -15.63 -26.56 30.15
CA ALA A 748 -14.26 -27.02 29.99
C ALA A 748 -13.64 -27.55 31.30
N VAL A 749 -13.84 -26.86 32.42
CA VAL A 749 -13.40 -27.33 33.75
C VAL A 749 -14.10 -28.64 34.14
N ARG A 750 -15.41 -28.78 33.84
CA ARG A 750 -16.15 -30.03 34.05
C ARG A 750 -15.68 -31.18 33.15
N ALA A 751 -15.21 -30.89 31.95
CA ALA A 751 -14.80 -31.89 30.96
C ALA A 751 -13.44 -32.54 31.27
N LEU A 752 -12.51 -31.79 31.87
CA LEU A 752 -11.26 -32.32 32.41
C LEU A 752 -11.50 -33.39 33.48
N ARG A 753 -10.56 -34.34 33.57
CA ARG A 753 -10.57 -35.36 34.63
C ARG A 753 -10.24 -34.78 36.00
N ASP A 754 -10.47 -35.58 37.02
CA ASP A 754 -10.30 -35.23 38.44
C ASP A 754 -8.85 -34.81 38.77
N GLU A 755 -7.86 -35.44 38.13
CA GLU A 755 -6.44 -35.11 38.24
C GLU A 755 -6.02 -33.80 37.54
N GLY A 756 -6.90 -33.22 36.71
CA GLY A 756 -6.66 -32.03 35.89
C GLY A 756 -6.42 -32.33 34.41
N GLY A 757 -5.56 -31.52 33.76
CA GLY A 757 -5.22 -31.62 32.34
C GLY A 757 -4.84 -30.27 31.71
N MET A 758 -5.13 -30.08 30.42
CA MET A 758 -4.77 -28.88 29.64
C MET A 758 -5.99 -28.21 29.01
N LEU A 759 -6.08 -26.87 29.06
CA LEU A 759 -7.08 -26.08 28.34
C LEU A 759 -6.40 -25.21 27.28
N HIS A 760 -6.85 -25.27 26.02
CA HIS A 760 -6.46 -24.33 24.96
C HIS A 760 -7.55 -23.27 24.81
N ILE A 761 -7.35 -22.12 25.46
CA ILE A 761 -8.35 -21.05 25.55
C ILE A 761 -8.06 -20.00 24.48
N HIS A 762 -8.85 -20.00 23.40
CA HIS A 762 -8.77 -18.97 22.37
C HIS A 762 -9.48 -17.70 22.85
N GLY A 763 -8.93 -16.55 22.48
CA GLY A 763 -9.58 -15.27 22.71
C GLY A 763 -8.94 -14.11 21.95
N ASN A 764 -9.65 -12.99 21.94
CA ASN A 764 -9.23 -11.72 21.37
C ASN A 764 -8.86 -10.75 22.51
N ALA A 765 -7.57 -10.69 22.85
CA ALA A 765 -7.05 -9.66 23.76
C ALA A 765 -6.65 -8.40 22.99
N LYS A 766 -6.66 -7.22 23.65
CA LYS A 766 -5.85 -6.13 23.13
C LYS A 766 -4.38 -6.48 23.29
N ASP A 767 -3.55 -6.08 22.34
CA ASP A 767 -2.11 -6.32 22.33
C ASP A 767 -1.37 -5.63 23.50
N THR A 768 -1.99 -4.65 24.16
CA THR A 768 -1.52 -4.01 25.42
C THR A 768 -1.96 -4.77 26.67
N GLU A 769 -2.97 -5.64 26.54
CA GLU A 769 -3.66 -6.31 27.63
C GLU A 769 -3.41 -7.82 27.65
N GLU A 770 -2.56 -8.35 26.76
CA GLU A 770 -2.24 -9.80 26.66
C GLU A 770 -1.93 -10.42 28.03
N GLY A 771 -1.09 -9.77 28.83
CA GLY A 771 -0.72 -10.23 30.17
C GLY A 771 -1.78 -10.00 31.26
N LEU A 772 -2.73 -9.08 31.06
CA LEU A 772 -3.89 -8.90 31.95
C LEU A 772 -4.96 -9.96 31.64
N TRP A 773 -5.25 -10.17 30.36
CA TRP A 773 -6.18 -11.19 29.89
C TRP A 773 -5.70 -12.61 30.24
N THR A 774 -4.41 -12.90 30.06
CA THR A 774 -3.83 -14.19 30.47
C THR A 774 -4.00 -14.43 31.98
N LYS A 775 -3.78 -13.41 32.83
CA LYS A 775 -4.02 -13.50 34.28
C LYS A 775 -5.50 -13.70 34.62
N HIS A 776 -6.39 -12.98 33.94
CA HIS A 776 -7.85 -13.12 34.08
C HIS A 776 -8.33 -14.54 33.73
N VAL A 777 -7.81 -15.13 32.64
CA VAL A 777 -8.08 -16.52 32.26
C VAL A 777 -7.65 -17.47 33.38
N VAL A 778 -6.40 -17.41 33.85
CA VAL A 778 -5.88 -18.28 34.92
C VAL A 778 -6.69 -18.15 36.22
N GLN A 779 -6.94 -16.92 36.66
CA GLN A 779 -7.72 -16.65 37.87
C GLN A 779 -9.14 -17.22 37.77
N SER A 780 -9.81 -16.95 36.65
CA SER A 780 -11.18 -17.44 36.40
C SER A 780 -11.25 -18.96 36.35
N ILE A 781 -10.29 -19.63 35.69
CA ILE A 781 -10.23 -21.10 35.68
C ILE A 781 -9.94 -21.66 37.08
N SER A 782 -9.08 -21.01 37.88
CA SER A 782 -8.83 -21.40 39.27
C SER A 782 -10.08 -21.25 40.15
N ASP A 783 -10.85 -20.18 39.99
CA ASP A 783 -12.06 -19.94 40.80
C ASP A 783 -13.26 -20.78 40.35
N ILE A 784 -13.37 -21.08 39.05
CA ILE A 784 -14.31 -22.09 38.52
C ILE A 784 -13.93 -23.50 39.01
N ALA A 785 -12.64 -23.86 39.01
CA ALA A 785 -12.19 -25.15 39.55
C ALA A 785 -12.61 -25.33 41.02
N LYS A 786 -12.35 -24.32 41.87
CA LYS A 786 -12.79 -24.32 43.28
C LYS A 786 -14.31 -24.45 43.42
N SER A 787 -15.10 -23.73 42.62
CA SER A 787 -16.57 -23.77 42.71
C SER A 787 -17.18 -25.10 42.22
N GLU A 788 -16.49 -25.79 41.30
CA GLU A 788 -16.79 -27.16 40.88
C GLU A 788 -16.17 -28.24 41.79
N GLY A 789 -15.63 -27.86 42.96
CA GLY A 789 -15.08 -28.79 43.96
C GLY A 789 -13.71 -29.39 43.62
N ARG A 790 -12.93 -28.75 42.74
CA ARG A 790 -11.60 -29.21 42.32
C ARG A 790 -10.48 -28.46 43.05
N SER A 791 -9.60 -29.21 43.72
CA SER A 791 -8.35 -28.72 44.30
C SER A 791 -7.24 -28.76 43.24
N TRP A 792 -7.20 -27.75 42.36
CA TRP A 792 -6.21 -27.67 41.27
C TRP A 792 -5.29 -26.46 41.42
N GLU A 793 -3.98 -26.71 41.25
CA GLU A 793 -3.02 -25.70 40.81
C GLU A 793 -3.33 -25.37 39.34
N VAL A 794 -3.42 -24.08 39.00
CA VAL A 794 -3.75 -23.60 37.65
C VAL A 794 -2.68 -22.60 37.21
N SER A 795 -2.01 -22.89 36.11
CA SER A 795 -0.85 -22.13 35.62
C SER A 795 -0.83 -22.00 34.09
N VAL A 796 -0.01 -21.08 33.58
CA VAL A 796 0.20 -20.90 32.13
C VAL A 796 1.35 -21.78 31.69
N ASP A 797 1.08 -22.61 30.68
CA ASP A 797 2.08 -23.47 30.01
C ASP A 797 2.69 -22.74 28.81
N HIS A 798 1.85 -22.06 28.02
CA HIS A 798 2.24 -21.26 26.84
C HIS A 798 1.20 -20.17 26.52
N VAL A 799 1.62 -19.14 25.78
CA VAL A 799 0.73 -18.13 25.19
C VAL A 799 1.10 -17.94 23.71
N GLU A 800 0.27 -18.47 22.82
CA GLU A 800 0.47 -18.40 21.39
C GLU A 800 -0.15 -17.12 20.79
N ARG A 801 0.55 -16.49 19.83
CA ARG A 801 0.16 -15.22 19.18
C ARG A 801 -0.32 -15.42 17.74
N VAL A 802 -1.23 -16.38 17.56
CA VAL A 802 -1.73 -16.92 16.28
C VAL A 802 -1.78 -15.91 15.13
N LYS A 803 -2.45 -14.76 15.33
CA LYS A 803 -2.50 -13.65 14.36
C LYS A 803 -2.96 -12.32 14.97
N TRP A 804 -2.89 -11.27 14.17
CA TRP A 804 -3.75 -10.10 14.32
C TRP A 804 -5.18 -10.43 13.91
N TYR A 805 -6.15 -10.20 14.79
CA TYR A 805 -7.59 -10.33 14.48
C TYR A 805 -8.16 -9.02 13.93
N ALA A 806 -7.78 -7.90 14.53
CA ALA A 806 -8.11 -6.54 14.11
C ALA A 806 -6.99 -5.58 14.57
N PRO A 807 -6.99 -4.29 14.19
CA PRO A 807 -6.02 -3.32 14.73
C PRO A 807 -6.02 -3.33 16.27
N HIS A 808 -4.85 -3.54 16.85
CA HIS A 808 -4.60 -3.73 18.29
C HIS A 808 -5.27 -4.94 18.97
N VAL A 809 -5.96 -5.80 18.23
CA VAL A 809 -6.58 -7.02 18.76
C VAL A 809 -5.83 -8.23 18.24
N ARG A 810 -5.20 -8.97 19.16
CA ARG A 810 -4.54 -10.24 18.88
C ARG A 810 -5.52 -11.38 19.10
N HIS A 811 -5.59 -12.31 18.13
CA HIS A 811 -6.06 -13.66 18.44
C HIS A 811 -4.91 -14.36 19.17
N LEU A 812 -5.13 -14.63 20.45
CA LEU A 812 -4.26 -15.40 21.31
C LEU A 812 -4.84 -16.79 21.61
N VAL A 813 -3.98 -17.72 21.98
CA VAL A 813 -4.38 -18.95 22.67
C VAL A 813 -3.54 -19.07 23.94
N VAL A 814 -4.19 -19.20 25.10
CA VAL A 814 -3.50 -19.55 26.35
C VAL A 814 -3.63 -21.05 26.55
N ASP A 815 -2.50 -21.71 26.69
CA ASP A 815 -2.42 -23.11 27.12
C ASP A 815 -2.36 -23.09 28.66
N VAL A 816 -3.48 -23.41 29.32
CA VAL A 816 -3.62 -23.41 30.78
C VAL A 816 -3.52 -24.82 31.31
N ARG A 817 -2.51 -25.10 32.13
CA ARG A 817 -2.34 -26.38 32.81
C ARG A 817 -3.09 -26.35 34.14
N CYS A 818 -3.93 -27.35 34.34
CA CYS A 818 -4.60 -27.63 35.62
C CYS A 818 -4.00 -28.94 36.18
N LYS A 819 -3.60 -28.96 37.44
CA LYS A 819 -3.04 -30.15 38.09
C LYS A 819 -3.60 -30.28 39.51
N GLN A 820 -4.04 -31.47 39.89
CA GLN A 820 -4.43 -31.75 41.27
C GLN A 820 -3.29 -31.48 42.26
N THR A 821 -3.63 -30.81 43.37
CA THR A 821 -2.80 -30.67 44.56
C THR A 821 -3.09 -31.82 45.52
N ASP A 822 -2.03 -32.40 46.09
CA ASP A 822 -2.10 -33.43 47.15
C ASP A 822 -2.67 -32.89 48.48
#